data_AF-A0A9D9HEQ6-F1
#
_entry.id   AF-A0A9D9HEQ6-F1
#
_cell.length_a   1.000
_cell.length_b   1.000
_cell.length_c   1.000
_cell.angle_alpha   90.00
_cell.angle_beta   90.00
_cell.angle_gamma   90.00
#
_symmetry.space_group_name_H-M   'P 1'
#
loop_
_entity.id
_entity.type
_entity.pdbx_description
1 polymer ?
#
loop_
_entity_poly.entity_id
_entity_poly.type
_entity_poly.pdbx_seq_one_letter_code
_entity_poly.pdbx_strand_id
1 'polypeptide(L)'
;MKRKYILFSLLAVMAGCSVTDISPVREDVGARHLKLNVAGMQGDASADSRIGDLAVYRFGNGVLEDIVIPQPAGEGGIYDFEAVKGPGEMYLLANASALEPVRALVPGQSTLEEYLSMKASADEMTSGGFLMTGRLSYDDFGGQDVTVRMTRSVARLDIVSMDKDVRVLGVKVTGLAAEGPVNPAETDEGTVLEDSGSRADGTDGDGFSMDFSDNPLQNGRETLLYMVSMENASAVAEVTAEYGGGLHRIRAGLPSSIHRNKVYTLTVQGGGAGISVSVSSGDDWVDGGVSGSGPSLRGLVDVENSVLPDGVRVNPSGDTVFVSYLGREFTLSLLAEPSSEVEVQGSVRGVEVRTGQPSVKSLTQVASVNVTSSLRMPGSLAERIYIDVRQGDVSSGRVVLVFEASPVEIDGVLAFDEDGTCDFGRYLDGELAVLSVPADREVSLEFPDGEDHWMKLVAAADAKAADGISSGKKVYRLLGGWKPNDPKADGREQSGLMVISSADGSDREAYTVKRLNWGLPVVKIGQTWWCRYNLRGNVKSFADQITCDKDPASQGELYGRLQDMPEDELLALMGDQYQAGNPDVLPLRHDGSAFYYEGMTDSAQNFGLLDPSVMAPDGYLVPDYGDYAIFARSDNYNLGGTGERTFTNRDGLELAVRIAERKVSFLGHEYGTVAFYDFADGDSHWTLFGLGHQWNTTHGNISRMNILLATYGNSGRTWVMEGYASTEKPGENWIKFADNNSVKTRTIRCVKAPVEYIYQ
;
A
#
# COMPACT_ATOMS: atom_id res chain seq x y z
N MET A 1 -13.81 -65.41 51.94
CA MET A 1 -13.78 -65.33 53.41
C MET A 1 -15.13 -64.77 53.88
N LYS A 2 -15.84 -65.51 54.72
CA LYS A 2 -17.01 -65.17 55.59
C LYS A 2 -18.14 -64.25 55.02
N ARG A 3 -19.32 -64.80 54.63
CA ARG A 3 -20.56 -65.05 55.44
C ARG A 3 -21.17 -63.73 55.98
N LYS A 4 -22.40 -63.30 55.65
CA LYS A 4 -23.71 -63.88 56.04
C LYS A 4 -24.86 -62.99 55.47
N TYR A 5 -25.83 -63.56 54.74
CA TYR A 5 -27.27 -63.74 55.11
C TYR A 5 -28.12 -62.45 55.03
N ILE A 6 -29.37 -62.38 54.55
CA ILE A 6 -30.55 -63.29 54.62
C ILE A 6 -31.60 -62.68 53.62
N LEU A 7 -32.26 -63.47 52.75
CA LEU A 7 -33.63 -64.04 52.90
C LEU A 7 -34.72 -62.93 52.86
N PHE A 8 -35.83 -62.96 52.11
CA PHE A 8 -36.80 -63.98 51.67
C PHE A 8 -37.56 -63.32 50.47
N SER A 9 -37.79 -63.90 49.29
CA SER A 9 -38.58 -65.10 48.95
C SER A 9 -40.05 -65.01 49.40
N LEU A 10 -41.00 -65.08 48.46
CA LEU A 10 -42.17 -65.98 48.49
C LEU A 10 -42.91 -65.81 47.14
N LEU A 11 -42.79 -66.81 46.25
CA LEU A 11 -43.76 -67.89 46.01
C LEU A 11 -45.02 -67.38 45.28
N ALA A 12 -45.13 -67.71 44.00
CA ALA A 12 -45.79 -68.93 43.47
C ALA A 12 -47.23 -68.57 43.06
N VAL A 13 -47.73 -68.96 41.90
CA VAL A 13 -48.04 -70.34 41.53
C VAL A 13 -48.10 -70.47 40.00
N MET A 14 -47.63 -71.62 39.53
CA MET A 14 -47.79 -72.12 38.16
C MET A 14 -49.16 -72.76 37.93
N ALA A 15 -49.79 -72.44 36.80
CA ALA A 15 -50.66 -73.28 35.96
C ALA A 15 -51.12 -72.37 34.80
N GLY A 16 -51.17 -72.71 33.51
CA GLY A 16 -51.44 -73.99 32.90
C GLY A 16 -52.70 -73.85 32.02
N CYS A 17 -52.48 -73.69 30.72
CA CYS A 17 -53.38 -73.95 29.59
C CYS A 17 -54.61 -73.06 29.25
N SER A 18 -54.75 -72.93 27.92
CA SER A 18 -55.92 -72.69 27.06
C SER A 18 -56.46 -71.27 26.85
N VAL A 19 -56.47 -70.97 25.55
CA VAL A 19 -57.15 -69.94 24.78
C VAL A 19 -58.54 -69.58 25.32
N THR A 20 -58.71 -68.28 25.59
CA THR A 20 -60.00 -67.59 25.49
C THR A 20 -59.74 -66.28 24.76
N ASP A 21 -60.35 -66.15 23.59
CA ASP A 21 -60.59 -64.86 22.94
C ASP A 21 -61.32 -63.96 23.94
N ILE A 22 -60.56 -63.01 24.50
CA ILE A 22 -61.12 -61.78 25.04
C ILE A 22 -60.65 -60.74 24.05
N SER A 23 -61.55 -60.34 23.14
CA SER A 23 -61.41 -59.09 22.41
C SER A 23 -61.18 -57.99 23.45
N PRO A 24 -60.00 -57.35 23.50
CA PRO A 24 -59.90 -56.11 24.25
C PRO A 24 -60.81 -55.12 23.53
N VAL A 25 -61.72 -54.54 24.31
CA VAL A 25 -62.54 -53.39 23.96
C VAL A 25 -61.67 -52.43 23.15
N ARG A 26 -62.01 -52.29 21.86
CA ARG A 26 -61.47 -51.25 21.00
C ARG A 26 -62.08 -49.96 21.55
N GLU A 27 -61.37 -49.28 22.44
CA GLU A 27 -61.60 -47.85 22.58
C GLU A 27 -61.37 -47.27 21.19
N ASP A 28 -62.45 -46.74 20.63
CA ASP A 28 -62.50 -46.13 19.32
C ASP A 28 -61.67 -44.84 19.40
N VAL A 29 -60.37 -44.97 19.18
CA VAL A 29 -59.47 -43.84 19.00
C VAL A 29 -59.83 -43.25 17.64
N GLY A 30 -60.82 -42.36 17.63
CA GLY A 30 -61.29 -41.72 16.41
C GLY A 30 -60.13 -41.09 15.63
N ALA A 31 -60.21 -41.16 14.30
CA ALA A 31 -59.26 -40.47 13.42
C ALA A 31 -59.16 -38.99 13.82
N ARG A 32 -57.94 -38.49 13.92
CA ARG A 32 -57.64 -37.08 14.24
C ARG A 32 -57.07 -36.41 13.02
N HIS A 33 -57.30 -35.10 12.90
CA HIS A 33 -56.80 -34.33 11.77
C HIS A 33 -55.58 -33.51 12.19
N LEU A 34 -54.45 -33.74 11.52
CA LEU A 34 -53.27 -32.87 11.57
C LEU A 34 -53.42 -31.79 10.49
N LYS A 35 -53.53 -30.53 10.93
CA LYS A 35 -53.48 -29.38 10.04
C LYS A 35 -52.06 -28.82 10.03
N LEU A 36 -51.40 -28.88 8.88
CA LEU A 36 -50.04 -28.37 8.75
C LEU A 36 -50.06 -26.90 8.35
N ASN A 37 -49.31 -26.08 9.08
CA ASN A 37 -49.14 -24.66 8.78
C ASN A 37 -47.66 -24.38 8.48
N VAL A 38 -47.33 -24.10 7.22
CA VAL A 38 -45.95 -23.74 6.83
C VAL A 38 -45.66 -22.32 7.29
N ALA A 39 -44.61 -22.16 8.10
CA ALA A 39 -44.21 -20.88 8.66
C ALA A 39 -43.94 -19.83 7.56
N GLY A 40 -44.60 -18.68 7.66
CA GLY A 40 -44.45 -17.54 6.75
C GLY A 40 -45.49 -17.44 5.63
N MET A 41 -46.49 -18.32 5.54
CA MET A 41 -47.49 -18.26 4.47
C MET A 41 -48.85 -17.68 4.90
N GLN A 42 -49.43 -16.85 4.02
CA GLN A 42 -50.85 -16.47 4.03
C GLN A 42 -51.41 -16.63 2.61
N GLY A 43 -52.31 -17.61 2.38
CA GLY A 43 -52.99 -17.80 1.09
C GLY A 43 -52.78 -19.16 0.44
N ASP A 44 -53.10 -19.26 -0.86
CA ASP A 44 -53.07 -20.51 -1.65
C ASP A 44 -51.66 -21.14 -1.74
N ALA A 45 -51.63 -22.47 -1.85
CA ALA A 45 -50.42 -23.28 -1.83
C ALA A 45 -49.46 -22.94 -2.99
N SER A 46 -48.27 -22.42 -2.67
CA SER A 46 -47.16 -22.26 -3.61
C SER A 46 -46.32 -23.53 -3.72
N ALA A 47 -45.47 -23.64 -4.75
CA ALA A 47 -44.57 -24.80 -4.93
C ALA A 47 -43.68 -25.04 -3.69
N ASP A 48 -43.31 -23.97 -2.98
CA ASP A 48 -42.45 -23.97 -1.79
C ASP A 48 -43.14 -24.50 -0.52
N SER A 49 -44.43 -24.85 -0.62
CA SER A 49 -45.27 -25.38 0.45
C SER A 49 -45.68 -26.84 0.25
N ARG A 50 -45.23 -27.44 -0.86
CA ARG A 50 -45.63 -28.80 -1.23
C ARG A 50 -45.06 -29.81 -0.25
N ILE A 51 -45.94 -30.67 0.25
CA ILE A 51 -45.60 -31.84 1.07
C ILE A 51 -45.87 -33.08 0.22
N GLY A 52 -44.81 -33.74 -0.22
CA GLY A 52 -44.84 -34.98 -1.00
C GLY A 52 -44.84 -36.23 -0.12
N ASP A 53 -44.11 -36.20 1.00
CA ASP A 53 -44.18 -37.24 2.04
C ASP A 53 -44.20 -36.61 3.44
N LEU A 54 -44.80 -37.33 4.39
CA LEU A 54 -44.90 -36.93 5.79
C LEU A 54 -44.81 -38.15 6.70
N ALA A 55 -43.98 -38.06 7.72
CA ALA A 55 -43.89 -39.05 8.78
C ALA A 55 -43.86 -38.37 10.16
N VAL A 56 -44.45 -39.03 11.15
CA VAL A 56 -44.46 -38.60 12.55
C VAL A 56 -43.66 -39.62 13.36
N TYR A 57 -42.64 -39.15 14.06
CA TYR A 57 -41.73 -39.94 14.90
C TYR A 57 -42.04 -39.66 16.36
N ARG A 58 -42.49 -40.67 17.12
CA ARG A 58 -42.81 -40.52 18.55
C ARG A 58 -41.68 -41.10 19.40
N PHE A 59 -41.15 -40.28 20.31
CA PHE A 59 -40.12 -40.69 21.25
C PHE A 59 -40.68 -40.79 22.67
N GLY A 60 -40.58 -42.00 23.25
CA GLY A 60 -40.89 -42.26 24.65
C GLY A 60 -39.61 -42.49 25.44
N ASN A 61 -39.41 -41.76 26.55
CA ASN A 61 -38.19 -41.82 27.36
C ASN A 61 -36.87 -41.71 26.55
N GLY A 62 -36.88 -40.91 25.47
CA GLY A 62 -35.70 -40.68 24.61
C GLY A 62 -35.43 -41.77 23.56
N VAL A 63 -36.30 -42.78 23.41
CA VAL A 63 -36.19 -43.84 22.39
C VAL A 63 -37.36 -43.73 21.42
N LEU A 64 -37.10 -43.92 20.13
CA LEU A 64 -38.13 -43.95 19.08
C LEU A 64 -39.06 -45.13 19.33
N GLU A 65 -40.33 -44.90 19.61
CA GLU A 65 -41.30 -45.97 19.88
C GLU A 65 -42.20 -46.24 18.68
N ASP A 66 -42.58 -45.22 17.91
CA ASP A 66 -43.47 -45.35 16.75
C ASP A 66 -43.07 -44.42 15.60
N ILE A 67 -43.31 -44.90 14.37
CA ILE A 67 -43.30 -44.10 13.14
C ILE A 67 -44.69 -44.22 12.52
N VAL A 68 -45.37 -43.10 12.33
CA VAL A 68 -46.70 -43.05 11.71
C VAL A 68 -46.62 -42.29 10.39
N ILE A 69 -47.31 -42.81 9.37
CA ILE A 69 -47.45 -42.16 8.07
C ILE A 69 -48.89 -41.65 7.94
N PRO A 70 -49.12 -40.34 8.19
CA PRO A 70 -50.45 -39.74 8.07
C PRO A 70 -50.96 -39.83 6.62
N GLN A 71 -52.26 -40.01 6.45
CA GLN A 71 -52.89 -40.06 5.12
C GLN A 71 -53.49 -38.70 4.76
N PRO A 72 -53.35 -38.18 3.53
CA PRO A 72 -53.94 -36.90 3.16
C PRO A 72 -55.48 -36.95 3.21
N ALA A 73 -56.08 -35.98 3.92
CA ALA A 73 -57.52 -35.86 4.14
C ALA A 73 -58.14 -34.77 3.25
N GLY A 74 -57.99 -34.91 1.92
CA GLY A 74 -58.49 -33.95 0.93
C GLY A 74 -57.49 -32.84 0.54
N GLU A 75 -57.99 -31.71 0.02
CA GLU A 75 -57.18 -30.55 -0.37
C GLU A 75 -56.98 -29.60 0.82
N GLY A 76 -55.79 -28.99 0.95
CA GLY A 76 -55.52 -27.94 1.95
C GLY A 76 -54.59 -28.29 3.12
N GLY A 77 -53.71 -29.28 2.98
CA GLY A 77 -52.66 -29.57 3.98
C GLY A 77 -53.15 -30.23 5.27
N ILE A 78 -54.28 -30.93 5.19
CA ILE A 78 -54.88 -31.69 6.30
C ILE A 78 -54.58 -33.17 6.11
N TYR A 79 -54.16 -33.84 7.18
CA TYR A 79 -53.82 -35.26 7.18
C TYR A 79 -54.59 -36.01 8.28
N ASP A 80 -55.17 -37.15 7.91
CA ASP A 80 -55.73 -38.12 8.84
C ASP A 80 -54.58 -38.87 9.54
N PHE A 81 -54.63 -38.82 10.86
CA PHE A 81 -53.64 -39.40 11.73
C PHE A 81 -54.33 -40.35 12.72
N GLU A 82 -53.94 -41.62 12.67
CA GLU A 82 -54.37 -42.62 13.64
C GLU A 82 -53.52 -42.46 14.90
N ALA A 83 -54.16 -42.24 16.06
CA ALA A 83 -53.41 -41.85 17.24
C ALA A 83 -52.50 -42.96 17.77
N VAL A 84 -51.33 -42.53 18.22
CA VAL A 84 -50.32 -43.39 18.82
C VAL A 84 -50.61 -43.62 20.30
N LYS A 85 -50.36 -44.83 20.81
CA LYS A 85 -50.61 -45.17 22.21
C LYS A 85 -49.39 -44.85 23.09
N GLY A 86 -49.56 -43.95 24.05
CA GLY A 86 -48.58 -43.66 25.10
C GLY A 86 -47.98 -42.24 25.02
N PRO A 87 -47.56 -41.67 26.18
CA PRO A 87 -46.99 -40.32 26.22
C PRO A 87 -45.64 -40.25 25.50
N GLY A 88 -45.28 -39.07 24.98
CA GLY A 88 -43.99 -38.85 24.33
C GLY A 88 -43.96 -37.61 23.43
N GLU A 89 -42.75 -37.21 23.04
CA GLU A 89 -42.57 -36.09 22.11
C GLU A 89 -42.71 -36.57 20.68
N MET A 90 -43.47 -35.83 19.86
CA MET A 90 -43.70 -36.16 18.45
C MET A 90 -43.00 -35.14 17.56
N TYR A 91 -42.20 -35.64 16.62
CA TYR A 91 -41.52 -34.84 15.61
C TYR A 91 -42.08 -35.20 14.23
N LEU A 92 -42.49 -34.18 13.48
CA LEU A 92 -43.02 -34.31 12.13
C LEU A 92 -41.91 -33.98 11.15
N LEU A 93 -41.70 -34.86 10.17
CA LEU A 93 -40.73 -34.68 9.11
C LEU A 93 -41.44 -34.79 7.77
N ALA A 94 -41.38 -33.71 6.99
CA ALA A 94 -41.95 -33.66 5.64
C ALA A 94 -40.83 -33.67 4.59
N ASN A 95 -41.08 -34.31 3.45
CA ASN A 95 -40.17 -34.40 2.30
C ASN A 95 -38.79 -34.98 2.64
N ALA A 96 -38.76 -36.00 3.51
CA ALA A 96 -37.52 -36.54 4.06
C ALA A 96 -37.34 -38.04 3.86
N SER A 97 -38.33 -38.72 3.26
CA SER A 97 -38.31 -40.16 3.00
C SER A 97 -37.10 -40.64 2.16
N ALA A 98 -36.47 -39.72 1.42
CA ALA A 98 -35.29 -39.97 0.62
C ALA A 98 -33.96 -39.91 1.40
N LEU A 99 -33.94 -39.32 2.60
CA LEU A 99 -32.72 -39.15 3.39
C LEU A 99 -32.28 -40.46 4.05
N GLU A 100 -31.03 -40.85 3.85
CA GLU A 100 -30.46 -42.05 4.47
C GLU A 100 -30.49 -42.03 6.01
N PRO A 101 -30.16 -40.91 6.71
CA PRO A 101 -30.30 -40.85 8.17
C PRO A 101 -31.72 -41.11 8.66
N VAL A 102 -32.74 -40.73 7.87
CA VAL A 102 -34.15 -40.96 8.19
C VAL A 102 -34.54 -42.42 7.97
N ARG A 103 -34.04 -43.05 6.88
CA ARG A 103 -34.25 -44.48 6.60
C ARG A 103 -33.58 -45.41 7.61
N ALA A 104 -32.55 -44.93 8.28
CA ALA A 104 -31.83 -45.65 9.33
C ALA A 104 -32.57 -45.69 10.67
N LEU A 105 -33.67 -44.92 10.83
CA LEU A 105 -34.43 -44.87 12.07
C LEU A 105 -35.25 -46.14 12.29
N VAL A 106 -35.06 -46.79 13.44
CA VAL A 106 -35.73 -48.06 13.79
C VAL A 106 -36.43 -47.94 15.14
N PRO A 107 -37.76 -48.18 15.20
CA PRO A 107 -38.50 -48.23 16.46
C PRO A 107 -37.90 -49.23 17.46
N GLY A 108 -37.76 -48.81 18.71
CA GLY A 108 -37.15 -49.54 19.82
C GLY A 108 -35.62 -49.54 19.84
N GLN A 109 -34.95 -48.91 18.86
CA GLN A 109 -33.48 -48.86 18.78
C GLN A 109 -32.94 -47.44 18.69
N SER A 110 -33.48 -46.63 17.78
CA SER A 110 -32.98 -45.26 17.56
C SER A 110 -33.32 -44.33 18.71
N THR A 111 -32.41 -43.42 19.02
CA THR A 111 -32.57 -42.45 20.12
C THR A 111 -33.00 -41.07 19.62
N LEU A 112 -33.56 -40.26 20.53
CA LEU A 112 -33.90 -38.87 20.24
C LEU A 112 -32.66 -38.04 19.92
N GLU A 113 -31.52 -38.33 20.57
CA GLU A 113 -30.24 -37.67 20.29
C GLU A 113 -29.76 -37.97 18.86
N GLU A 114 -29.81 -39.24 18.44
CA GLU A 114 -29.50 -39.63 17.06
C GLU A 114 -30.39 -38.89 16.05
N TYR A 115 -31.70 -38.80 16.33
CA TYR A 115 -32.65 -38.06 15.49
C TYR A 115 -32.33 -36.57 15.41
N LEU A 116 -32.12 -35.89 16.53
CA LEU A 116 -31.83 -34.45 16.56
C LEU A 116 -30.46 -34.12 15.94
N SER A 117 -29.51 -35.07 15.97
CA SER A 117 -28.17 -34.92 15.39
C SER A 117 -28.08 -35.14 13.88
N MET A 118 -29.17 -35.55 13.21
CA MET A 118 -29.19 -35.80 11.77
C MET A 118 -28.71 -34.58 10.97
N LYS A 119 -27.80 -34.82 10.02
CA LYS A 119 -27.32 -33.83 9.06
C LYS A 119 -27.64 -34.25 7.64
N ALA A 120 -27.81 -33.25 6.77
CA ALA A 120 -27.92 -33.44 5.33
C ALA A 120 -27.39 -32.20 4.61
N SER A 121 -27.09 -32.34 3.33
CA SER A 121 -26.78 -31.23 2.43
C SER A 121 -28.04 -30.46 2.03
N ALA A 122 -27.88 -29.21 1.56
CA ALA A 122 -29.01 -28.42 1.06
C ALA A 122 -29.68 -29.09 -0.16
N ASP A 123 -28.91 -29.76 -1.02
CA ASP A 123 -29.42 -30.48 -2.18
C ASP A 123 -30.32 -31.64 -1.76
N GLU A 124 -29.88 -32.44 -0.78
CA GLU A 124 -30.69 -33.53 -0.24
C GLU A 124 -31.99 -33.02 0.39
N MET A 125 -31.92 -31.91 1.15
CA MET A 125 -33.07 -31.27 1.79
C MET A 125 -34.04 -30.56 0.82
N THR A 126 -33.69 -30.42 -0.46
CA THR A 126 -34.53 -29.74 -1.47
C THR A 126 -34.92 -30.63 -2.66
N SER A 127 -34.26 -31.79 -2.82
CA SER A 127 -34.43 -32.72 -3.95
C SER A 127 -35.87 -33.24 -4.18
N GLY A 128 -36.64 -33.42 -3.11
CA GLY A 128 -38.02 -33.95 -3.13
C GLY A 128 -39.10 -32.91 -2.84
N GLY A 129 -38.74 -31.62 -2.84
CA GLY A 129 -39.47 -30.56 -2.13
C GLY A 129 -38.72 -30.13 -0.87
N PHE A 130 -39.10 -29.00 -0.28
CA PHE A 130 -38.40 -28.50 0.90
C PHE A 130 -38.64 -29.40 2.11
N LEU A 131 -37.56 -29.91 2.70
CA LEU A 131 -37.64 -30.62 3.97
C LEU A 131 -38.12 -29.68 5.06
N MET A 132 -39.18 -30.07 5.77
CA MET A 132 -39.73 -29.29 6.87
C MET A 132 -39.84 -30.10 8.14
N THR A 133 -39.59 -29.46 9.27
CA THR A 133 -39.71 -30.05 10.60
C THR A 133 -40.85 -29.39 11.37
N GLY A 134 -41.61 -30.17 12.12
CA GLY A 134 -42.56 -29.70 13.11
C GLY A 134 -42.44 -30.49 14.40
N ARG A 135 -42.93 -29.94 15.51
CA ARG A 135 -42.95 -30.60 16.82
C ARG A 135 -44.34 -30.49 17.45
N LEU A 136 -44.72 -31.51 18.19
CA LEU A 136 -45.95 -31.59 18.95
C LEU A 136 -45.73 -32.37 20.25
N SER A 137 -46.15 -31.83 21.39
CA SER A 137 -46.15 -32.59 22.64
C SER A 137 -47.43 -33.43 22.78
N TYR A 138 -47.34 -34.57 23.47
CA TYR A 138 -48.49 -35.45 23.69
C TYR A 138 -49.63 -34.78 24.46
N ASP A 139 -49.33 -33.82 25.33
CA ASP A 139 -50.34 -33.12 26.13
C ASP A 139 -51.16 -32.10 25.31
N ASP A 140 -50.59 -31.60 24.21
CA ASP A 140 -51.29 -30.72 23.24
C ASP A 140 -52.26 -31.49 22.32
N PHE A 141 -52.29 -32.82 22.48
CA PHE A 141 -53.06 -33.77 21.68
C PHE A 141 -54.49 -33.98 22.24
N GLY A 142 -55.11 -32.98 22.85
CA GLY A 142 -56.46 -33.09 23.45
C GLY A 142 -57.64 -32.93 22.47
N GLY A 143 -57.41 -32.35 21.28
CA GLY A 143 -58.46 -31.96 20.31
C GLY A 143 -58.64 -32.86 19.08
N GLN A 144 -59.73 -32.64 18.34
CA GLN A 144 -60.05 -33.33 17.07
C GLN A 144 -59.20 -32.83 15.89
N ASP A 145 -58.85 -31.54 15.91
CA ASP A 145 -57.96 -30.87 14.96
C ASP A 145 -56.72 -30.35 15.69
N VAL A 146 -55.53 -30.74 15.26
CA VAL A 146 -54.25 -30.28 15.83
C VAL A 146 -53.49 -29.53 14.75
N THR A 147 -53.10 -28.28 15.03
CA THR A 147 -52.30 -27.48 14.09
C THR A 147 -50.82 -27.58 14.43
N VAL A 148 -50.00 -27.98 13.47
CA VAL A 148 -48.54 -28.06 13.63
C VAL A 148 -47.87 -27.03 12.73
N ARG A 149 -46.99 -26.21 13.30
CA ARG A 149 -46.14 -25.30 12.54
C ARG A 149 -44.99 -26.10 11.91
N MET A 150 -44.87 -26.03 10.60
CA MET A 150 -43.81 -26.66 9.81
C MET A 150 -42.82 -25.58 9.38
N THR A 151 -41.54 -25.79 9.66
CA THR A 151 -40.46 -24.83 9.34
C THR A 151 -39.50 -25.47 8.35
N ARG A 152 -39.16 -24.77 7.26
CA ARG A 152 -38.18 -25.24 6.27
C ARG A 152 -36.81 -25.41 6.90
N SER A 153 -36.09 -26.44 6.45
CA SER A 153 -34.80 -26.80 7.02
C SER A 153 -33.61 -26.09 6.42
N VAL A 154 -33.84 -25.34 5.35
CA VAL A 154 -32.84 -24.57 4.61
C VAL A 154 -33.16 -23.07 4.65
N ALA A 155 -32.14 -22.26 4.41
CA ALA A 155 -32.25 -20.85 4.05
C ALA A 155 -32.17 -20.69 2.53
N ARG A 156 -32.61 -19.54 2.01
CA ARG A 156 -32.47 -19.17 0.60
C ARG A 156 -31.59 -17.94 0.45
N LEU A 157 -30.71 -17.92 -0.55
CA LEU A 157 -29.96 -16.73 -0.96
C LEU A 157 -30.44 -16.27 -2.34
N ASP A 158 -30.95 -15.04 -2.42
CA ASP A 158 -31.35 -14.39 -3.66
C ASP A 158 -30.33 -13.30 -4.04
N ILE A 159 -30.31 -12.92 -5.31
CA ILE A 159 -29.64 -11.73 -5.82
C ILE A 159 -30.64 -10.80 -6.48
N VAL A 160 -30.48 -9.50 -6.28
CA VAL A 160 -31.30 -8.44 -6.86
C VAL A 160 -30.37 -7.40 -7.49
N SER A 161 -30.60 -7.11 -8.77
CA SER A 161 -29.94 -6.02 -9.51
C SER A 161 -30.99 -5.24 -10.25
N MET A 162 -31.43 -4.10 -9.70
CA MET A 162 -32.52 -3.29 -10.26
C MET A 162 -32.02 -2.02 -10.97
N ASP A 163 -30.72 -1.74 -10.90
CA ASP A 163 -30.14 -0.55 -11.53
C ASP A 163 -29.93 -0.78 -13.02
N LYS A 164 -30.39 0.18 -13.82
CA LYS A 164 -30.55 0.08 -15.28
C LYS A 164 -29.24 -0.21 -16.04
N ASP A 165 -28.09 0.14 -15.47
CA ASP A 165 -26.78 0.02 -16.12
C ASP A 165 -25.86 -1.02 -15.46
N VAL A 166 -26.37 -1.80 -14.50
CA VAL A 166 -25.63 -2.87 -13.85
C VAL A 166 -25.92 -4.20 -14.54
N ARG A 167 -24.88 -4.86 -15.04
CA ARG A 167 -24.98 -6.20 -15.65
C ARG A 167 -24.21 -7.20 -14.80
N VAL A 168 -24.91 -8.03 -14.02
CA VAL A 168 -24.24 -9.07 -13.25
C VAL A 168 -23.88 -10.23 -14.18
N LEU A 169 -22.58 -10.57 -14.22
CA LEU A 169 -22.01 -11.63 -15.07
C LEU A 169 -21.76 -12.93 -14.32
N GLY A 170 -21.63 -12.89 -12.99
CA GLY A 170 -21.43 -14.12 -12.22
C GLY A 170 -21.41 -13.89 -10.73
N VAL A 171 -21.73 -14.94 -9.97
CA VAL A 171 -21.69 -14.94 -8.51
C VAL A 171 -20.97 -16.18 -8.02
N LYS A 172 -20.03 -16.02 -7.08
CA LYS A 172 -19.36 -17.11 -6.39
C LYS A 172 -19.54 -16.96 -4.87
N VAL A 173 -19.97 -18.01 -4.17
CA VAL A 173 -20.09 -18.01 -2.70
C VAL A 173 -19.14 -19.05 -2.12
N THR A 174 -18.34 -18.65 -1.13
CA THR A 174 -17.35 -19.51 -0.46
C THR A 174 -17.58 -19.49 1.05
N GLY A 175 -17.05 -20.49 1.76
CA GLY A 175 -17.19 -20.57 3.23
C GLY A 175 -18.56 -21.07 3.71
N LEU A 176 -19.26 -21.84 2.87
CA LEU A 176 -20.51 -22.51 3.22
C LEU A 176 -20.22 -23.91 3.79
N ALA A 177 -21.05 -24.35 4.72
CA ALA A 177 -21.02 -25.73 5.21
C ALA A 177 -21.63 -26.69 4.17
N ALA A 178 -20.98 -27.85 3.95
CA ALA A 178 -21.46 -28.88 3.04
C ALA A 178 -22.74 -29.57 3.56
N GLU A 179 -22.82 -29.77 4.87
CA GLU A 179 -23.96 -30.38 5.56
C GLU A 179 -24.35 -29.54 6.78
N GLY A 180 -25.63 -29.55 7.12
CA GLY A 180 -26.14 -28.92 8.32
C GLY A 180 -27.32 -29.68 8.91
N PRO A 181 -27.86 -29.20 10.04
CA PRO A 181 -28.79 -29.97 10.84
C PRO A 181 -30.17 -30.06 10.15
N VAL A 182 -30.72 -31.28 10.11
CA VAL A 182 -32.09 -31.54 9.63
C VAL A 182 -33.11 -31.01 10.64
N ASN A 183 -32.80 -31.10 11.94
CA ASN A 183 -33.66 -30.69 13.05
C ASN A 183 -33.12 -29.42 13.74
N PRO A 184 -33.97 -28.62 14.41
CA PRO A 184 -33.48 -27.50 15.21
C PRO A 184 -32.68 -27.99 16.43
N ALA A 185 -31.71 -27.19 16.89
CA ALA A 185 -30.92 -27.52 18.08
C ALA A 185 -31.72 -27.31 19.37
N GLU A 186 -31.59 -28.23 20.33
CA GLU A 186 -32.15 -28.09 21.68
C GLU A 186 -31.05 -27.61 22.64
N THR A 187 -31.38 -26.70 23.55
CA THR A 187 -30.49 -26.35 24.66
C THR A 187 -30.53 -27.40 25.77
N ASP A 188 -29.53 -27.42 26.65
CA ASP A 188 -29.48 -28.27 27.85
C ASP A 188 -30.70 -28.08 28.80
N GLU A 189 -31.50 -27.03 28.60
CA GLU A 189 -32.74 -26.75 29.35
C GLU A 189 -34.02 -27.25 28.64
N GLY A 190 -33.90 -27.95 27.50
CA GLY A 190 -35.02 -28.49 26.72
C GLY A 190 -35.74 -27.45 25.84
N THR A 191 -35.15 -26.27 25.67
CA THR A 191 -35.70 -25.20 24.82
C THR A 191 -35.21 -25.40 23.38
N VAL A 192 -36.13 -25.56 22.44
CA VAL A 192 -35.81 -25.59 21.00
C VAL A 192 -35.39 -24.20 20.56
N LEU A 193 -34.17 -24.05 20.08
CA LEU A 193 -33.74 -22.86 19.39
C LEU A 193 -34.14 -23.02 17.92
N GLU A 194 -35.33 -22.53 17.56
CA GLU A 194 -35.91 -22.67 16.21
C GLU A 194 -34.98 -22.16 15.08
N ASP A 195 -34.02 -21.29 15.43
CA ASP A 195 -33.13 -20.60 14.50
C ASP A 195 -31.66 -21.04 14.53
N SER A 196 -31.17 -21.82 15.50
CA SER A 196 -29.72 -22.05 15.64
C SER A 196 -29.21 -23.22 14.79
N GLY A 197 -28.12 -22.98 14.05
CA GLY A 197 -27.35 -24.01 13.34
C GLY A 197 -26.25 -24.64 14.19
N SER A 198 -25.65 -25.73 13.71
CA SER A 198 -24.43 -26.28 14.31
C SER A 198 -23.20 -25.43 13.92
N ARG A 199 -22.16 -25.45 14.76
CA ARG A 199 -20.87 -24.81 14.46
C ARG A 199 -20.29 -25.43 13.18
N ALA A 200 -19.75 -24.61 12.29
CA ALA A 200 -19.08 -25.07 11.08
C ALA A 200 -17.86 -25.94 11.45
N ASP A 201 -18.01 -27.27 11.38
CA ASP A 201 -16.90 -28.21 11.52
C ASP A 201 -16.19 -28.33 10.18
N GLY A 202 -15.26 -27.40 9.93
CA GLY A 202 -13.96 -27.63 9.26
C GLY A 202 -13.86 -28.22 7.85
N THR A 203 -14.93 -28.58 7.15
CA THR A 203 -14.84 -28.98 5.74
C THR A 203 -15.40 -27.86 4.86
N ASP A 204 -14.50 -27.13 4.21
CA ASP A 204 -14.83 -26.21 3.11
C ASP A 204 -15.68 -26.98 2.09
N GLY A 205 -16.99 -26.71 2.05
CA GLY A 205 -17.82 -27.18 0.95
C GLY A 205 -17.31 -26.61 -0.37
N ASP A 206 -17.49 -27.33 -1.47
CA ASP A 206 -17.24 -26.81 -2.81
C ASP A 206 -18.04 -25.51 -2.97
N GLY A 207 -17.35 -24.37 -3.08
CA GLY A 207 -18.01 -23.07 -3.15
C GLY A 207 -19.01 -23.03 -4.32
N PHE A 208 -20.16 -22.39 -4.10
CA PHE A 208 -21.18 -22.21 -5.12
C PHE A 208 -20.70 -21.24 -6.20
N SER A 209 -21.06 -21.48 -7.46
CA SER A 209 -20.84 -20.55 -8.57
C SER A 209 -22.01 -20.56 -9.54
N MET A 210 -22.49 -19.39 -9.91
CA MET A 210 -23.50 -19.20 -10.95
C MET A 210 -22.96 -18.24 -12.00
N ASP A 211 -23.01 -18.67 -13.26
CA ASP A 211 -22.53 -17.90 -14.41
C ASP A 211 -23.71 -17.25 -15.15
N PHE A 212 -23.64 -15.93 -15.29
CA PHE A 212 -24.59 -15.11 -16.04
C PHE A 212 -23.93 -14.50 -17.29
N SER A 213 -22.73 -14.94 -17.69
CA SER A 213 -21.97 -14.32 -18.79
C SER A 213 -22.74 -14.29 -20.11
N ASP A 214 -23.47 -15.36 -20.44
CA ASP A 214 -24.28 -15.45 -21.67
C ASP A 214 -25.57 -14.62 -21.58
N ASN A 215 -26.17 -14.50 -20.39
CA ASN A 215 -27.40 -13.75 -20.14
C ASN A 215 -27.29 -12.96 -18.82
N PRO A 216 -26.65 -11.77 -18.84
CA PRO A 216 -26.38 -11.03 -17.62
C PRO A 216 -27.64 -10.62 -16.88
N LEU A 217 -27.68 -10.84 -15.57
CA LEU A 217 -28.80 -10.42 -14.73
C LEU A 217 -28.84 -8.89 -14.67
N GLN A 218 -29.92 -8.32 -15.21
CA GLN A 218 -30.17 -6.89 -15.34
C GLN A 218 -31.64 -6.63 -15.00
N ASN A 219 -31.90 -5.60 -14.21
CA ASN A 219 -33.26 -5.22 -13.78
C ASN A 219 -34.10 -6.44 -13.34
N GLY A 220 -33.52 -7.26 -12.47
CA GLY A 220 -34.03 -8.58 -12.17
C GLY A 220 -33.63 -9.10 -10.80
N ARG A 221 -34.30 -10.18 -10.41
CA ARG A 221 -34.06 -10.95 -9.20
C ARG A 221 -33.92 -12.41 -9.59
N GLU A 222 -32.95 -13.11 -9.00
CA GLU A 222 -32.71 -14.53 -9.19
C GLU A 222 -32.43 -15.22 -7.86
N THR A 223 -32.90 -16.45 -7.67
CA THR A 223 -32.48 -17.29 -6.53
C THR A 223 -31.17 -17.97 -6.88
N LEU A 224 -30.14 -17.74 -6.06
CA LEU A 224 -28.81 -18.29 -6.30
C LEU A 224 -28.71 -19.73 -5.79
N LEU A 225 -28.94 -19.94 -4.50
CA LEU A 225 -28.82 -21.25 -3.87
C LEU A 225 -29.65 -21.37 -2.59
N TYR A 226 -29.83 -22.61 -2.14
CA TYR A 226 -30.29 -22.93 -0.80
C TYR A 226 -29.09 -23.27 0.09
N MET A 227 -29.16 -22.89 1.36
CA MET A 227 -28.07 -23.05 2.32
C MET A 227 -28.57 -23.75 3.58
N VAL A 228 -27.70 -24.53 4.21
CA VAL A 228 -27.97 -25.10 5.53
C VAL A 228 -27.79 -24.05 6.62
N SER A 229 -28.49 -24.20 7.76
CA SER A 229 -28.30 -23.31 8.90
C SER A 229 -26.93 -23.54 9.56
N MET A 230 -26.22 -22.46 9.90
CA MET A 230 -24.87 -22.54 10.47
C MET A 230 -24.55 -21.34 11.37
N GLU A 231 -23.76 -21.59 12.42
CA GLU A 231 -23.25 -20.56 13.34
C GLU A 231 -21.75 -20.30 13.10
N ASN A 232 -21.32 -19.05 13.29
CA ASN A 232 -19.96 -18.56 12.96
C ASN A 232 -19.59 -18.72 11.47
N ALA A 233 -20.52 -18.40 10.57
CA ALA A 233 -20.28 -18.41 9.14
C ALA A 233 -19.17 -17.41 8.75
N SER A 234 -18.19 -17.88 7.97
CA SER A 234 -17.21 -17.06 7.26
C SER A 234 -17.58 -16.92 5.78
N ALA A 235 -18.88 -17.03 5.47
CA ALA A 235 -19.36 -17.10 4.11
C ALA A 235 -19.20 -15.75 3.40
N VAL A 236 -18.59 -15.78 2.21
CA VAL A 236 -18.33 -14.58 1.39
C VAL A 236 -18.89 -14.81 -0.01
N ALA A 237 -19.75 -13.89 -0.44
CA ALA A 237 -20.22 -13.78 -1.81
C ALA A 237 -19.32 -12.85 -2.61
N GLU A 238 -18.98 -13.25 -3.82
CA GLU A 238 -18.21 -12.49 -4.78
C GLU A 238 -19.03 -12.32 -6.05
N VAL A 239 -19.28 -11.09 -6.46
CA VAL A 239 -20.09 -10.74 -7.63
C VAL A 239 -19.20 -10.12 -8.69
N THR A 240 -19.27 -10.65 -9.90
CA THR A 240 -18.66 -10.06 -11.09
C THR A 240 -19.75 -9.35 -11.89
N ALA A 241 -19.55 -8.08 -12.20
CA ALA A 241 -20.55 -7.27 -12.89
C ALA A 241 -19.93 -6.16 -13.75
N GLU A 242 -20.58 -5.81 -14.84
CA GLU A 242 -20.24 -4.64 -15.65
C GLU A 242 -21.07 -3.43 -15.22
N TYR A 243 -20.41 -2.29 -15.05
CA TYR A 243 -21.05 -1.02 -14.76
C TYR A 243 -20.15 0.13 -15.23
N GLY A 244 -20.73 1.12 -15.92
CA GLY A 244 -19.98 2.27 -16.44
C GLY A 244 -18.90 1.91 -17.48
N GLY A 245 -19.05 0.80 -18.21
CA GLY A 245 -18.09 0.31 -19.20
C GLY A 245 -16.87 -0.43 -18.62
N GLY A 246 -16.79 -0.59 -17.30
CA GLY A 246 -15.76 -1.36 -16.61
C GLY A 246 -16.29 -2.68 -16.05
N LEU A 247 -15.41 -3.68 -15.97
CA LEU A 247 -15.67 -4.94 -15.28
C LEU A 247 -15.24 -4.82 -13.81
N HIS A 248 -16.15 -5.17 -12.91
CA HIS A 248 -15.95 -5.06 -11.46
C HIS A 248 -16.09 -6.42 -10.80
N ARG A 249 -15.29 -6.65 -9.76
CA ARG A 249 -15.34 -7.83 -8.90
C ARG A 249 -15.45 -7.38 -7.45
N ILE A 250 -16.58 -7.68 -6.80
CA ILE A 250 -16.97 -7.11 -5.51
C ILE A 250 -17.20 -8.25 -4.53
N ARG A 251 -16.83 -8.07 -3.25
CA ARG A 251 -17.06 -9.06 -2.20
C ARG A 251 -17.97 -8.52 -1.12
N ALA A 252 -18.88 -9.36 -0.64
CA ALA A 252 -19.76 -9.08 0.50
C ALA A 252 -19.78 -10.28 1.45
N GLY A 253 -19.60 -10.02 2.74
CA GLY A 253 -19.75 -11.05 3.78
C GLY A 253 -21.22 -11.32 4.06
N LEU A 254 -21.58 -12.60 4.16
CA LEU A 254 -22.88 -12.99 4.73
C LEU A 254 -22.86 -12.79 6.26
N PRO A 255 -24.03 -12.73 6.91
CA PRO A 255 -24.11 -12.67 8.36
C PRO A 255 -23.39 -13.85 9.02
N SER A 256 -22.83 -13.61 10.21
CA SER A 256 -22.11 -14.63 10.99
C SER A 256 -22.97 -15.81 11.44
N SER A 257 -24.29 -15.70 11.33
CA SER A 257 -25.25 -16.79 11.55
C SER A 257 -26.23 -16.87 10.37
N ILE A 258 -26.39 -18.07 9.83
CA ILE A 258 -27.37 -18.38 8.79
C ILE A 258 -28.48 -19.20 9.43
N HIS A 259 -29.70 -18.66 9.41
CA HIS A 259 -30.87 -19.25 10.05
C HIS A 259 -31.76 -19.92 9.01
N ARG A 260 -32.32 -21.08 9.37
CA ARG A 260 -33.25 -21.82 8.51
C ARG A 260 -34.55 -21.04 8.29
N ASN A 261 -35.26 -21.33 7.21
CA ASN A 261 -36.53 -20.68 6.84
C ASN A 261 -36.44 -19.13 6.75
N LYS A 262 -35.26 -18.62 6.37
CA LYS A 262 -35.00 -17.20 6.09
C LYS A 262 -34.56 -17.00 4.64
N VAL A 263 -34.82 -15.80 4.12
CA VAL A 263 -34.34 -15.38 2.80
C VAL A 263 -33.31 -14.27 2.97
N TYR A 264 -32.08 -14.52 2.52
CA TYR A 264 -31.01 -13.54 2.44
C TYR A 264 -30.97 -12.97 1.03
N THR A 265 -30.70 -11.67 0.87
CA THR A 265 -30.67 -11.03 -0.46
C THR A 265 -29.36 -10.28 -0.67
N LEU A 266 -28.62 -10.64 -1.72
CA LEU A 266 -27.52 -9.86 -2.28
C LEU A 266 -28.11 -8.74 -3.14
N THR A 267 -28.01 -7.50 -2.67
CA THR A 267 -28.47 -6.34 -3.44
C THR A 267 -27.28 -5.70 -4.13
N VAL A 268 -27.26 -5.76 -5.46
CA VAL A 268 -26.25 -5.16 -6.31
C VAL A 268 -26.74 -3.80 -6.76
N GLN A 269 -26.00 -2.75 -6.38
CA GLN A 269 -26.35 -1.36 -6.66
C GLN A 269 -25.20 -0.63 -7.35
N GLY A 270 -25.51 0.05 -8.44
CA GLY A 270 -24.67 1.08 -9.03
C GLY A 270 -24.80 2.36 -8.22
N GLY A 271 -23.68 2.88 -7.73
CA GLY A 271 -23.63 4.13 -6.98
C GLY A 271 -22.49 4.99 -7.51
N GLY A 272 -22.80 5.95 -8.37
CA GLY A 272 -21.81 6.83 -8.95
C GLY A 272 -20.86 6.14 -9.94
N ALA A 273 -19.57 6.03 -9.59
CA ALA A 273 -18.53 5.41 -10.43
C ALA A 273 -18.23 3.95 -10.05
N GLY A 274 -18.98 3.38 -9.11
CA GLY A 274 -18.72 2.05 -8.57
C GLY A 274 -20.00 1.26 -8.39
N ILE A 275 -19.80 -0.01 -8.14
CA ILE A 275 -20.86 -0.97 -7.88
C ILE A 275 -20.62 -1.54 -6.49
N SER A 276 -21.70 -1.67 -5.72
CA SER A 276 -21.67 -2.17 -4.35
C SER A 276 -22.59 -3.38 -4.24
N VAL A 277 -22.24 -4.27 -3.31
CA VAL A 277 -23.08 -5.40 -2.96
C VAL A 277 -23.31 -5.32 -1.46
N SER A 278 -24.57 -5.28 -1.06
CA SER A 278 -24.98 -5.37 0.34
C SER A 278 -25.78 -6.64 0.57
N VAL A 279 -25.75 -7.14 1.81
CA VAL A 279 -26.53 -8.30 2.24
C VAL A 279 -27.53 -7.82 3.28
N SER A 280 -28.82 -7.99 3.04
CA SER A 280 -29.83 -7.80 4.09
C SER A 280 -29.92 -9.05 4.97
N SER A 281 -30.02 -8.86 6.28
CA SER A 281 -30.30 -9.93 7.25
C SER A 281 -31.69 -10.50 7.00
N GLY A 282 -31.83 -11.83 7.06
CA GLY A 282 -32.98 -12.51 6.49
C GLY A 282 -34.33 -12.14 7.14
N ASP A 283 -35.26 -11.70 6.29
CA ASP A 283 -36.67 -11.61 6.63
C ASP A 283 -37.26 -13.02 6.78
N ASP A 284 -38.40 -13.13 7.47
CA ASP A 284 -39.19 -14.36 7.45
C ASP A 284 -39.50 -14.75 5.99
N TRP A 285 -39.36 -16.03 5.67
CA TRP A 285 -39.66 -16.53 4.33
C TRP A 285 -41.19 -16.46 4.08
N VAL A 286 -41.64 -15.29 3.63
CA VAL A 286 -43.02 -14.99 3.23
C VAL A 286 -43.10 -14.94 1.71
N ASP A 287 -44.08 -15.64 1.13
CA ASP A 287 -44.33 -15.63 -0.31
C ASP A 287 -45.38 -14.57 -0.65
N GLY A 288 -45.02 -13.61 -1.50
CA GLY A 288 -45.94 -12.60 -2.05
C GLY A 288 -45.53 -11.14 -1.86
N GLY A 289 -45.18 -10.47 -2.97
CA GLY A 289 -45.10 -9.01 -3.06
C GLY A 289 -43.75 -8.50 -3.53
N VAL A 290 -43.59 -8.30 -4.84
CA VAL A 290 -42.54 -7.46 -5.41
C VAL A 290 -42.76 -6.03 -4.91
N SER A 291 -42.08 -5.61 -3.84
CA SER A 291 -41.96 -4.19 -3.51
C SER A 291 -40.83 -3.60 -4.35
N GLY A 292 -41.15 -3.26 -5.60
CA GLY A 292 -40.28 -2.40 -6.40
C GLY A 292 -40.26 -1.01 -5.78
N SER A 293 -39.26 -0.68 -4.97
CA SER A 293 -38.88 0.71 -4.76
C SER A 293 -38.16 1.17 -6.03
N GLY A 294 -38.87 1.88 -6.91
CA GLY A 294 -38.21 2.55 -8.02
C GLY A 294 -37.17 3.55 -7.49
N PRO A 295 -36.05 3.77 -8.21
CA PRO A 295 -35.03 4.73 -7.80
C PRO A 295 -35.64 6.13 -7.66
N SER A 296 -35.38 6.77 -6.53
CA SER A 296 -35.65 8.20 -6.35
C SER A 296 -34.61 8.98 -7.16
N LEU A 297 -35.02 9.66 -8.24
CA LEU A 297 -34.16 10.55 -9.05
C LEU A 297 -33.80 11.86 -8.33
N ARG A 298 -33.66 11.81 -7.00
CA ARG A 298 -33.46 12.97 -6.12
C ARG A 298 -32.05 12.89 -5.53
N GLY A 299 -31.47 14.04 -5.22
CA GLY A 299 -30.05 14.15 -4.83
C GLY A 299 -29.06 13.95 -5.98
N LEU A 300 -29.49 14.18 -7.23
CA LEU A 300 -28.63 14.19 -8.42
C LEU A 300 -28.16 15.62 -8.75
N VAL A 301 -27.07 15.74 -9.47
CA VAL A 301 -26.54 17.00 -10.00
C VAL A 301 -27.45 17.50 -11.12
N ASP A 302 -28.00 18.69 -10.91
CA ASP A 302 -28.64 19.50 -11.93
C ASP A 302 -27.55 20.22 -12.74
N VAL A 303 -27.17 19.60 -13.86
CA VAL A 303 -26.09 20.09 -14.73
C VAL A 303 -26.44 21.46 -15.33
N GLU A 304 -27.71 21.70 -15.68
CA GLU A 304 -28.15 22.96 -16.30
C GLU A 304 -28.02 24.16 -15.35
N ASN A 305 -28.23 23.92 -14.04
CA ASN A 305 -28.11 24.94 -13.01
C ASN A 305 -26.76 24.93 -12.28
N SER A 306 -25.85 24.03 -12.62
CA SER A 306 -24.48 24.00 -12.07
C SER A 306 -23.56 24.92 -12.87
N VAL A 307 -22.51 25.41 -12.22
CA VAL A 307 -21.43 26.18 -12.87
C VAL A 307 -20.21 25.28 -12.93
N LEU A 308 -19.99 24.65 -14.08
CA LEU A 308 -18.92 23.67 -14.30
C LEU A 308 -17.88 24.22 -15.28
N PRO A 309 -16.62 24.43 -14.85
CA PRO A 309 -15.53 24.81 -15.74
C PRO A 309 -14.99 23.60 -16.51
N ASP A 310 -14.15 23.86 -17.52
CA ASP A 310 -13.43 22.82 -18.27
C ASP A 310 -12.63 21.92 -17.30
N GLY A 311 -12.70 20.61 -17.49
CA GLY A 311 -12.08 19.63 -16.60
C GLY A 311 -12.93 19.24 -15.38
N VAL A 312 -14.15 19.75 -15.24
CA VAL A 312 -15.17 19.19 -14.34
C VAL A 312 -16.28 18.57 -15.19
N ARG A 313 -16.51 17.27 -15.03
CA ARG A 313 -17.50 16.53 -15.82
C ARG A 313 -18.46 15.76 -14.92
N VAL A 314 -19.73 15.78 -15.27
CA VAL A 314 -20.77 14.99 -14.59
C VAL A 314 -21.08 13.78 -15.47
N ASN A 315 -21.25 12.61 -14.86
CA ASN A 315 -21.67 11.43 -15.61
C ASN A 315 -23.15 11.53 -16.07
N PRO A 316 -23.58 10.70 -17.04
CA PRO A 316 -24.94 10.79 -17.57
C PRO A 316 -26.06 10.58 -16.54
N SER A 317 -25.80 9.84 -15.46
CA SER A 317 -26.75 9.62 -14.35
C SER A 317 -26.86 10.82 -13.39
N GLY A 318 -25.91 11.77 -13.44
CA GLY A 318 -25.92 12.93 -12.54
C GLY A 318 -25.51 12.64 -11.10
N ASP A 319 -24.98 11.45 -10.79
CA ASP A 319 -24.61 11.03 -9.43
C ASP A 319 -23.08 11.04 -9.19
N THR A 320 -22.28 11.34 -10.20
CA THR A 320 -20.82 11.50 -10.07
C THR A 320 -20.32 12.73 -10.79
N VAL A 321 -19.44 13.48 -10.10
CA VAL A 321 -18.68 14.59 -10.64
C VAL A 321 -17.20 14.21 -10.63
N PHE A 322 -16.56 14.22 -11.79
CA PHE A 322 -15.11 14.03 -11.90
C PHE A 322 -14.45 15.39 -12.02
N VAL A 323 -13.43 15.61 -11.20
CA VAL A 323 -12.71 16.86 -11.06
C VAL A 323 -11.26 16.62 -11.49
N SER A 324 -10.84 17.35 -12.52
CA SER A 324 -9.47 17.31 -13.04
C SER A 324 -8.43 17.56 -11.96
N TYR A 325 -7.28 16.91 -12.13
CA TYR A 325 -6.11 17.06 -11.26
C TYR A 325 -5.51 18.48 -11.24
N LEU A 326 -5.90 19.36 -12.17
CA LEU A 326 -5.35 20.70 -12.33
C LEU A 326 -5.88 21.74 -11.31
N GLY A 327 -6.74 21.32 -10.39
CA GLY A 327 -7.42 22.19 -9.45
C GLY A 327 -8.53 23.00 -10.12
N ARG A 328 -9.71 23.01 -9.51
CA ARG A 328 -10.92 23.64 -10.05
C ARG A 328 -11.75 24.26 -8.95
N GLU A 329 -12.40 25.37 -9.29
CA GLU A 329 -13.46 25.98 -8.50
C GLU A 329 -14.77 25.88 -9.29
N PHE A 330 -15.81 25.31 -8.67
CA PHE A 330 -17.09 25.10 -9.33
C PHE A 330 -18.24 25.05 -8.32
N THR A 331 -19.46 25.24 -8.82
CA THR A 331 -20.67 25.17 -8.01
C THR A 331 -21.59 24.09 -8.56
N LEU A 332 -21.93 23.12 -7.72
CA LEU A 332 -22.95 22.13 -8.01
C LEU A 332 -24.31 22.59 -7.52
N SER A 333 -25.31 22.37 -8.36
CA SER A 333 -26.73 22.46 -8.02
C SER A 333 -27.27 21.04 -7.88
N LEU A 334 -27.84 20.70 -6.73
CA LEU A 334 -28.40 19.36 -6.47
C LEU A 334 -29.92 19.41 -6.46
N LEU A 335 -30.55 18.49 -7.18
CA LEU A 335 -32.00 18.29 -7.18
C LEU A 335 -32.44 17.81 -5.79
N ALA A 336 -33.18 18.64 -5.03
CA ALA A 336 -33.55 18.32 -3.66
C ALA A 336 -35.01 18.70 -3.36
N GLU A 337 -35.59 18.08 -2.34
CA GLU A 337 -36.92 18.45 -1.84
C GLU A 337 -36.86 19.65 -0.86
N PRO A 338 -37.99 20.35 -0.65
CA PRO A 338 -38.15 21.23 0.50
C PRO A 338 -37.74 20.56 1.79
N SER A 339 -36.92 21.25 2.59
CA SER A 339 -36.30 20.78 3.85
C SER A 339 -35.21 19.71 3.74
N SER A 340 -34.67 19.44 2.55
CA SER A 340 -33.49 18.56 2.42
C SER A 340 -32.24 19.22 3.00
N GLU A 341 -31.43 18.45 3.71
CA GLU A 341 -30.11 18.81 4.23
C GLU A 341 -29.02 18.16 3.38
N VAL A 342 -27.85 18.81 3.30
CA VAL A 342 -26.68 18.30 2.59
C VAL A 342 -25.56 18.06 3.58
N GLU A 343 -25.02 16.85 3.56
CA GLU A 343 -23.94 16.40 4.43
C GLU A 343 -22.74 16.01 3.57
N VAL A 344 -21.54 16.45 3.95
CA VAL A 344 -20.29 16.11 3.25
C VAL A 344 -19.58 15.03 4.04
N GLN A 345 -19.28 13.92 3.36
CA GLN A 345 -18.65 12.74 3.92
C GLN A 345 -17.29 12.50 3.25
N GLY A 346 -16.26 12.38 4.08
CA GLY A 346 -14.87 12.26 3.63
C GLY A 346 -14.18 13.62 3.42
N SER A 347 -12.87 13.55 3.22
CA SER A 347 -12.02 14.72 2.99
C SER A 347 -10.88 14.34 2.06
N VAL A 348 -10.54 15.23 1.14
CA VAL A 348 -9.39 15.09 0.24
C VAL A 348 -8.48 16.29 0.47
N ARG A 349 -7.17 16.04 0.54
CA ARG A 349 -6.19 17.10 0.79
C ARG A 349 -6.23 18.14 -0.34
N GLY A 350 -6.20 19.43 0.03
CA GLY A 350 -6.27 20.54 -0.94
C GLY A 350 -7.68 20.76 -1.53
N VAL A 351 -8.70 20.09 -1.00
CA VAL A 351 -10.09 20.26 -1.42
C VAL A 351 -10.91 20.86 -0.28
N GLU A 352 -11.66 21.93 -0.60
CA GLU A 352 -12.65 22.53 0.27
C GLU A 352 -14.04 22.38 -0.34
N VAL A 353 -14.99 21.87 0.44
CA VAL A 353 -16.40 21.72 0.05
C VAL A 353 -17.26 22.52 1.01
N ARG A 354 -18.03 23.47 0.48
CA ARG A 354 -18.93 24.33 1.24
C ARG A 354 -20.37 24.17 0.76
N THR A 355 -21.24 23.70 1.65
CA THR A 355 -22.68 23.59 1.40
C THR A 355 -23.36 24.94 1.63
N GLY A 356 -24.07 25.45 0.64
CA GLY A 356 -24.93 26.62 0.73
C GLY A 356 -26.34 26.27 1.22
N GLN A 357 -27.10 27.28 1.67
CA GLN A 357 -28.51 27.07 2.02
C GLN A 357 -29.35 26.73 0.77
N PRO A 358 -30.35 25.83 0.88
CA PRO A 358 -31.25 25.53 -0.23
C PRO A 358 -31.93 26.79 -0.75
N SER A 359 -31.93 27.00 -2.07
CA SER A 359 -32.60 28.12 -2.71
C SER A 359 -33.65 27.64 -3.71
N VAL A 360 -34.69 28.44 -3.94
CA VAL A 360 -35.74 28.14 -4.92
C VAL A 360 -35.43 28.88 -6.21
N LYS A 361 -35.18 28.14 -7.30
CA LYS A 361 -35.11 28.69 -8.67
C LYS A 361 -36.11 27.92 -9.54
N SER A 362 -37.03 28.64 -10.18
CA SER A 362 -38.01 28.09 -11.15
C SER A 362 -38.74 26.80 -10.72
N LEU A 363 -39.51 26.84 -9.63
CA LEU A 363 -40.34 25.73 -9.10
C LEU A 363 -39.58 24.48 -8.61
N THR A 364 -38.24 24.46 -8.66
CA THR A 364 -37.39 23.37 -8.14
C THR A 364 -36.51 23.90 -7.00
N GLN A 365 -36.40 23.15 -5.91
CA GLN A 365 -35.51 23.49 -4.80
C GLN A 365 -34.13 22.89 -5.06
N VAL A 366 -33.10 23.73 -4.97
CA VAL A 366 -31.72 23.36 -5.31
C VAL A 366 -30.84 23.57 -4.09
N ALA A 367 -30.16 22.52 -3.64
CA ALA A 367 -29.07 22.67 -2.69
C ALA A 367 -27.78 23.01 -3.47
N SER A 368 -27.06 24.03 -3.03
CA SER A 368 -25.84 24.49 -3.71
C SER A 368 -24.62 23.98 -2.96
N VAL A 369 -23.65 23.42 -3.68
CA VAL A 369 -22.36 22.98 -3.11
C VAL A 369 -21.24 23.65 -3.88
N ASN A 370 -20.43 24.46 -3.19
CA ASN A 370 -19.23 25.05 -3.76
C ASN A 370 -18.05 24.16 -3.46
N VAL A 371 -17.26 23.84 -4.49
CA VAL A 371 -16.09 22.99 -4.38
C VAL A 371 -14.90 23.76 -4.92
N THR A 372 -13.85 23.84 -4.12
CA THR A 372 -12.54 24.36 -4.53
C THR A 372 -11.52 23.25 -4.35
N SER A 373 -10.68 23.01 -5.35
CA SER A 373 -9.61 22.01 -5.32
C SER A 373 -8.30 22.62 -5.81
N SER A 374 -7.20 22.28 -5.16
CA SER A 374 -5.85 22.66 -5.58
C SER A 374 -5.32 21.75 -6.69
N LEU A 375 -4.25 22.18 -7.35
CA LEU A 375 -3.44 21.34 -8.22
C LEU A 375 -2.98 20.10 -7.45
N ARG A 376 -3.11 18.92 -8.07
CA ARG A 376 -2.71 17.66 -7.46
C ARG A 376 -1.28 17.32 -7.84
N MET A 377 -0.48 16.98 -6.83
CA MET A 377 0.93 16.68 -7.02
C MET A 377 1.16 15.45 -7.92
N PRO A 378 2.26 15.41 -8.68
CA PRO A 378 2.68 14.23 -9.43
C PRO A 378 2.67 12.96 -8.56
N GLY A 379 2.18 11.84 -9.11
CA GLY A 379 2.02 10.58 -8.38
C GLY A 379 0.81 10.48 -7.44
N SER A 380 -0.02 11.52 -7.32
CA SER A 380 -1.25 11.47 -6.52
C SER A 380 -2.27 10.46 -7.06
N LEU A 381 -2.85 9.65 -6.17
CA LEU A 381 -3.89 8.66 -6.49
C LEU A 381 -5.27 9.30 -6.51
N ALA A 382 -6.21 8.75 -7.29
CA ALA A 382 -7.58 9.25 -7.33
C ALA A 382 -8.27 9.11 -5.95
N GLU A 383 -8.94 10.17 -5.51
CA GLU A 383 -9.60 10.24 -4.20
C GLU A 383 -11.05 10.70 -4.33
N ARG A 384 -11.85 10.51 -3.27
CA ARG A 384 -13.31 10.73 -3.34
C ARG A 384 -13.84 11.49 -2.13
N ILE A 385 -14.82 12.35 -2.36
CA ILE A 385 -15.71 12.95 -1.35
C ILE A 385 -17.15 12.59 -1.71
N TYR A 386 -17.97 12.30 -0.71
CA TYR A 386 -19.39 12.00 -0.89
C TYR A 386 -20.23 13.17 -0.40
N ILE A 387 -21.24 13.54 -1.17
CA ILE A 387 -22.25 14.54 -0.80
C ILE A 387 -23.57 13.81 -0.63
N ASP A 388 -24.03 13.68 0.61
CA ASP A 388 -25.29 13.06 0.95
C ASP A 388 -26.39 14.10 1.04
N VAL A 389 -27.50 13.85 0.35
CA VAL A 389 -28.72 14.63 0.47
C VAL A 389 -29.69 13.84 1.32
N ARG A 390 -30.17 14.44 2.42
CA ARG A 390 -31.05 13.79 3.38
C ARG A 390 -32.32 14.60 3.60
N GLN A 391 -33.39 13.93 3.98
CA GLN A 391 -34.62 14.54 4.48
C GLN A 391 -34.96 13.87 5.82
N GLY A 392 -34.60 14.53 6.93
CA GLY A 392 -34.59 13.88 8.25
C GLY A 392 -33.64 12.67 8.27
N ASP A 393 -34.12 11.53 8.75
CA ASP A 393 -33.32 10.31 8.85
C ASP A 393 -33.18 9.55 7.51
N VAL A 394 -33.92 9.95 6.47
CA VAL A 394 -33.96 9.25 5.18
C VAL A 394 -32.96 9.87 4.20
N SER A 395 -32.08 9.03 3.62
CA SER A 395 -31.20 9.42 2.52
C SER A 395 -32.02 9.61 1.24
N SER A 396 -32.02 10.81 0.68
CA SER A 396 -32.76 11.14 -0.55
C SER A 396 -31.89 11.04 -1.81
N GLY A 397 -30.56 11.08 -1.69
CA GLY A 397 -29.59 10.77 -2.74
C GLY A 397 -28.13 10.99 -2.32
N ARG A 398 -27.17 10.57 -3.15
CA ARG A 398 -25.72 10.73 -2.93
C ARG A 398 -25.02 11.12 -4.23
N VAL A 399 -24.19 12.16 -4.18
CA VAL A 399 -23.28 12.53 -5.26
C VAL A 399 -21.84 12.20 -4.87
N VAL A 400 -21.08 11.59 -5.77
CA VAL A 400 -19.66 11.30 -5.59
C VAL A 400 -18.82 12.35 -6.31
N LEU A 401 -17.96 13.06 -5.58
CA LEU A 401 -16.88 13.85 -6.17
C LEU A 401 -15.64 12.96 -6.31
N VAL A 402 -15.14 12.76 -7.52
CA VAL A 402 -13.93 12.00 -7.83
C VAL A 402 -12.84 12.97 -8.27
N PHE A 403 -11.79 13.12 -7.47
CA PHE A 403 -10.63 13.94 -7.81
C PHE A 403 -9.61 13.05 -8.55
N GLU A 404 -9.37 13.36 -9.83
CA GLU A 404 -8.61 12.51 -10.74
C GLU A 404 -7.12 12.46 -10.38
N ALA A 405 -6.48 11.29 -10.53
CA ALA A 405 -5.03 11.08 -10.36
C ALA A 405 -4.22 12.07 -11.20
N SER A 406 -3.10 12.56 -10.66
CA SER A 406 -2.13 13.25 -11.52
C SER A 406 -1.56 12.22 -12.51
N PRO A 407 -1.62 12.47 -13.82
CA PRO A 407 -1.10 11.54 -14.82
C PRO A 407 0.43 11.60 -14.96
N VAL A 408 1.07 12.56 -14.26
CA VAL A 408 2.52 12.76 -14.24
C VAL A 408 3.14 11.83 -13.21
N GLU A 409 4.10 11.03 -13.67
CA GLU A 409 4.93 10.17 -12.83
C GLU A 409 6.35 10.73 -12.77
N ILE A 410 6.94 10.66 -11.58
CA ILE A 410 8.30 11.14 -11.31
C ILE A 410 9.05 10.01 -10.60
N ASP A 411 10.19 9.64 -11.17
CA ASP A 411 11.18 8.78 -10.53
C ASP A 411 12.46 9.59 -10.26
N GLY A 412 13.19 9.27 -9.20
CA GLY A 412 14.38 10.01 -8.76
C GLY A 412 14.20 10.73 -7.43
N VAL A 413 14.94 11.84 -7.23
CA VAL A 413 15.07 12.51 -5.93
C VAL A 413 14.11 13.69 -5.73
N LEU A 414 13.34 14.07 -6.76
CA LEU A 414 12.32 15.11 -6.63
C LEU A 414 11.17 14.65 -5.73
N ALA A 415 10.85 15.45 -4.73
CA ALA A 415 9.69 15.26 -3.87
C ALA A 415 9.05 16.64 -3.60
N PHE A 416 7.84 16.84 -4.13
CA PHE A 416 7.11 18.08 -3.97
C PHE A 416 6.26 18.07 -2.70
N ASP A 417 6.28 19.17 -1.97
CA ASP A 417 5.36 19.45 -0.89
C ASP A 417 3.96 19.87 -1.41
N GLU A 418 3.07 20.25 -0.49
CA GLU A 418 1.69 20.63 -0.81
C GLU A 418 1.60 21.92 -1.66
N ASP A 419 2.63 22.77 -1.60
CA ASP A 419 2.72 24.01 -2.38
C ASP A 419 3.41 23.78 -3.74
N GLY A 420 3.72 22.53 -4.08
CA GLY A 420 4.42 22.18 -5.31
C GLY A 420 5.90 22.58 -5.30
N THR A 421 6.52 22.67 -4.11
CA THR A 421 7.93 23.01 -3.94
C THR A 421 8.74 21.77 -3.53
N CYS A 422 9.84 21.54 -4.24
CA CYS A 422 10.87 20.57 -3.88
C CYS A 422 12.13 21.35 -3.49
N ASP A 423 12.38 21.48 -2.18
CA ASP A 423 13.60 22.08 -1.66
C ASP A 423 14.56 21.00 -1.14
N PHE A 424 15.71 20.87 -1.81
CA PHE A 424 16.73 19.91 -1.41
C PHE A 424 17.48 20.31 -0.13
N GLY A 425 17.49 21.61 0.25
CA GLY A 425 18.22 22.12 1.41
C GLY A 425 19.75 21.93 1.36
N ARG A 426 20.29 21.45 0.24
CA ARG A 426 21.71 21.17 0.03
C ARG A 426 22.08 21.30 -1.44
N TYR A 427 23.36 21.13 -1.76
CA TYR A 427 23.83 21.09 -3.15
C TYR A 427 23.61 19.71 -3.77
N LEU A 428 23.09 19.67 -5.00
CA LEU A 428 22.98 18.48 -5.84
C LEU A 428 23.19 18.85 -7.30
N ASP A 429 23.81 17.94 -8.05
CA ASP A 429 23.94 17.97 -9.51
C ASP A 429 23.77 16.55 -10.08
N GLY A 430 23.78 16.43 -11.41
CA GLY A 430 23.54 15.17 -12.09
C GLY A 430 22.06 14.97 -12.43
N GLU A 431 21.60 13.72 -12.52
CA GLU A 431 20.19 13.43 -12.79
C GLU A 431 19.36 13.58 -11.52
N LEU A 432 18.40 14.51 -11.56
CA LEU A 432 17.50 14.78 -10.44
C LEU A 432 16.25 13.91 -10.51
N ALA A 433 15.71 13.72 -11.72
CA ALA A 433 14.52 12.92 -11.93
C ALA A 433 14.35 12.45 -13.38
N VAL A 434 13.55 11.39 -13.53
CA VAL A 434 12.96 10.96 -14.79
C VAL A 434 11.45 11.20 -14.71
N LEU A 435 10.93 12.00 -15.64
CA LEU A 435 9.54 12.42 -15.72
C LEU A 435 8.83 11.62 -16.81
N SER A 436 7.68 11.04 -16.52
CA SER A 436 6.79 10.46 -17.51
C SER A 436 5.48 11.25 -17.56
N VAL A 437 5.25 11.95 -18.66
CA VAL A 437 4.09 12.84 -18.86
C VAL A 437 3.21 12.37 -20.02
N PRO A 438 1.90 12.68 -20.04
CA PRO A 438 1.02 12.38 -21.17
C PRO A 438 1.54 12.89 -22.53
N ALA A 439 1.23 12.18 -23.61
CA ALA A 439 1.71 12.51 -24.96
C ALA A 439 1.23 13.88 -25.48
N ASP A 440 0.08 14.36 -25.02
CA ASP A 440 -0.50 15.67 -25.33
C ASP A 440 0.09 16.82 -24.51
N ARG A 441 0.96 16.51 -23.54
CA ARG A 441 1.64 17.47 -22.66
C ARG A 441 3.08 17.72 -23.08
N GLU A 442 3.62 18.85 -22.66
CA GLU A 442 5.03 19.23 -22.81
C GLU A 442 5.60 19.69 -21.47
N VAL A 443 6.90 19.47 -21.27
CA VAL A 443 7.64 19.93 -20.09
C VAL A 443 8.63 21.00 -20.52
N SER A 444 8.66 22.10 -19.77
CA SER A 444 9.60 23.20 -19.96
C SER A 444 10.18 23.66 -18.62
N LEU A 445 11.25 24.45 -18.68
CA LEU A 445 11.89 25.06 -17.51
C LEU A 445 11.80 26.57 -17.62
N GLU A 446 11.39 27.23 -16.54
CA GLU A 446 11.42 28.68 -16.40
C GLU A 446 12.31 29.06 -15.21
N PHE A 447 13.05 30.16 -15.33
CA PHE A 447 13.95 30.65 -14.28
C PHE A 447 13.63 32.11 -13.94
N PRO A 448 13.74 32.52 -12.67
CA PRO A 448 13.64 33.91 -12.29
C PRO A 448 14.68 34.79 -13.01
N ASP A 449 14.35 36.07 -13.23
CA ASP A 449 15.27 37.02 -13.87
C ASP A 449 16.62 37.09 -13.15
N GLY A 450 17.70 36.86 -13.90
CA GLY A 450 19.08 36.88 -13.38
C GLY A 450 19.54 35.60 -12.68
N GLU A 451 18.66 34.60 -12.57
CA GLU A 451 19.03 33.26 -12.11
C GLU A 451 19.73 32.47 -13.23
N ASP A 452 20.76 31.71 -12.87
CA ASP A 452 21.48 30.90 -13.85
C ASP A 452 20.62 29.69 -14.25
N HIS A 453 20.68 29.27 -15.52
CA HIS A 453 19.92 28.11 -16.00
C HIS A 453 20.55 26.80 -15.51
N TRP A 454 20.44 26.53 -14.23
CA TRP A 454 21.14 25.42 -13.59
C TRP A 454 20.44 24.07 -13.78
N MET A 455 19.21 24.04 -14.31
CA MET A 455 18.52 22.79 -14.67
C MET A 455 18.38 22.66 -16.19
N LYS A 456 18.38 21.42 -16.70
CA LYS A 456 18.18 21.11 -18.12
C LYS A 456 17.27 19.90 -18.28
N LEU A 457 16.32 20.00 -19.21
CA LEU A 457 15.53 18.87 -19.67
C LEU A 457 16.22 18.19 -20.86
N VAL A 458 16.28 16.87 -20.83
CA VAL A 458 16.74 16.03 -21.94
C VAL A 458 15.65 15.03 -22.26
N ALA A 459 15.13 15.07 -23.50
CA ALA A 459 14.20 14.05 -23.96
C ALA A 459 14.93 12.70 -24.00
N ALA A 460 14.35 11.68 -23.36
CA ALA A 460 14.91 10.34 -23.44
C ALA A 460 14.62 9.78 -24.85
N ALA A 461 15.66 9.65 -25.67
CA ALA A 461 15.53 9.19 -27.06
C ALA A 461 14.97 7.74 -27.17
N ASP A 462 14.98 6.99 -26.07
CA ASP A 462 14.62 5.58 -26.01
C ASP A 462 13.73 5.26 -24.79
N ALA A 463 12.51 5.79 -24.74
CA ALA A 463 11.45 5.12 -23.98
C ALA A 463 10.83 4.03 -24.87
N LYS A 464 11.61 3.01 -25.24
CA LYS A 464 11.00 1.74 -25.64
C LYS A 464 10.28 1.22 -24.41
N ALA A 465 8.96 1.29 -24.41
CA ALA A 465 8.14 0.60 -23.43
C ALA A 465 8.68 -0.83 -23.27
N ALA A 466 8.96 -1.23 -22.04
CA ALA A 466 9.50 -2.55 -21.71
C ALA A 466 8.66 -3.71 -22.29
N ASP A 467 7.41 -3.42 -22.69
CA ASP A 467 6.41 -4.40 -23.11
C ASP A 467 5.90 -4.22 -24.56
N GLY A 468 6.53 -3.38 -25.39
CA GLY A 468 6.15 -3.24 -26.80
C GLY A 468 4.78 -2.57 -27.06
N ILE A 469 4.15 -2.00 -26.03
CA ILE A 469 2.94 -1.17 -26.12
C ILE A 469 3.40 0.30 -26.05
N SER A 470 3.06 1.15 -27.03
CA SER A 470 3.42 2.58 -26.91
C SER A 470 2.73 3.16 -25.68
N SER A 471 3.50 3.57 -24.67
CA SER A 471 3.02 3.95 -23.35
C SER A 471 2.14 5.21 -23.32
N GLY A 472 1.84 5.82 -24.47
CA GLY A 472 1.06 7.06 -24.56
C GLY A 472 1.68 8.23 -23.79
N LYS A 473 2.95 8.11 -23.36
CA LYS A 473 3.68 9.06 -22.53
C LYS A 473 4.99 9.49 -23.18
N LYS A 474 5.41 10.72 -22.90
CA LYS A 474 6.75 11.25 -23.19
C LYS A 474 7.62 11.13 -21.94
N VAL A 475 8.89 10.81 -22.12
CA VAL A 475 9.85 10.67 -21.01
C VAL A 475 10.95 11.73 -21.12
N TYR A 476 11.19 12.43 -20.01
CA TYR A 476 12.21 13.47 -19.89
C TYR A 476 13.13 13.17 -18.71
N ARG A 477 14.43 13.42 -18.87
CA ARG A 477 15.40 13.45 -17.77
C ARG A 477 15.58 14.91 -17.35
N LEU A 478 15.42 15.20 -16.07
CA LEU A 478 15.74 16.49 -15.47
C LEU A 478 17.15 16.43 -14.88
N LEU A 479 18.07 17.22 -15.42
CA LEU A 479 19.45 17.30 -15.00
C LEU A 479 19.72 18.57 -14.20
N GLY A 480 20.32 18.45 -13.02
CA GLY A 480 20.94 19.53 -12.26
C GLY A 480 22.37 19.75 -12.74
N GLY A 481 22.72 21.00 -12.99
CA GLY A 481 23.99 21.38 -13.58
C GLY A 481 25.00 21.91 -12.58
N TRP A 482 26.25 21.96 -13.01
CA TRP A 482 27.36 22.54 -12.25
C TRP A 482 28.16 23.50 -13.12
N LYS A 483 28.64 24.62 -12.55
CA LYS A 483 29.50 25.57 -13.25
C LYS A 483 30.87 25.63 -12.56
N PRO A 484 31.97 25.30 -13.27
CA PRO A 484 33.31 25.39 -12.71
C PRO A 484 33.63 26.81 -12.24
N ASN A 485 34.17 26.93 -11.03
CA ASN A 485 34.61 28.20 -10.45
C ASN A 485 33.53 29.30 -10.44
N ASP A 486 32.26 28.92 -10.27
CA ASP A 486 31.15 29.87 -10.20
C ASP A 486 31.30 30.81 -8.98
N PRO A 487 31.48 32.13 -9.19
CA PRO A 487 31.61 33.07 -8.08
C PRO A 487 30.32 33.22 -7.27
N LYS A 488 29.17 32.76 -7.79
CA LYS A 488 27.88 32.74 -7.08
C LYS A 488 27.64 31.42 -6.32
N ALA A 489 28.60 30.51 -6.27
CA ALA A 489 28.48 29.23 -5.57
C ALA A 489 28.90 29.36 -4.09
N ASP A 490 28.22 30.26 -3.40
CA ASP A 490 28.48 30.73 -2.03
C ASP A 490 27.50 30.18 -0.99
N GLY A 491 26.63 29.26 -1.40
CA GLY A 491 25.57 28.68 -0.59
C GLY A 491 24.22 29.35 -0.72
N ARG A 492 24.08 30.36 -1.60
CA ARG A 492 22.77 30.96 -1.91
C ARG A 492 21.76 29.93 -2.42
N GLU A 493 20.48 30.21 -2.23
CA GLU A 493 19.42 29.47 -2.89
C GLU A 493 19.48 29.68 -4.42
N GLN A 494 19.27 28.59 -5.15
CA GLN A 494 19.00 28.55 -6.58
C GLN A 494 17.62 27.95 -6.78
N SER A 495 16.79 28.60 -7.61
CA SER A 495 15.41 28.16 -7.85
C SER A 495 15.10 28.13 -9.35
N GLY A 496 14.25 27.20 -9.76
CA GLY A 496 13.65 27.18 -11.11
C GLY A 496 12.29 26.50 -11.07
N LEU A 497 11.48 26.77 -12.09
CA LEU A 497 10.15 26.16 -12.25
C LEU A 497 10.22 25.05 -13.30
N MET A 498 9.75 23.87 -12.92
CA MET A 498 9.37 22.83 -13.85
C MET A 498 7.90 23.05 -14.23
N VAL A 499 7.66 23.31 -15.52
CA VAL A 499 6.34 23.66 -16.03
C VAL A 499 5.86 22.55 -16.96
N ILE A 500 4.65 22.05 -16.71
CA ILE A 500 3.98 21.06 -17.55
C ILE A 500 2.72 21.71 -18.10
N SER A 501 2.51 21.68 -19.41
CA SER A 501 1.33 22.28 -20.03
C SER A 501 0.89 21.50 -21.26
N SER A 502 -0.32 21.76 -21.73
CA SER A 502 -0.74 21.38 -23.07
C SER A 502 0.11 22.09 -24.12
N ALA A 503 0.13 21.57 -25.36
CA ALA A 503 0.93 22.12 -26.46
C ALA A 503 0.56 23.57 -26.85
N ASP A 504 -0.65 24.02 -26.52
CA ASP A 504 -1.12 25.40 -26.71
C ASP A 504 -0.86 26.31 -25.50
N GLY A 505 -0.21 25.80 -24.45
CA GLY A 505 0.08 26.50 -23.20
C GLY A 505 -1.07 26.51 -22.18
N SER A 506 -2.21 25.89 -22.50
CA SER A 506 -3.31 25.71 -21.55
C SER A 506 -2.96 24.67 -20.46
N ASP A 507 -3.81 24.60 -19.43
CA ASP A 507 -3.67 23.61 -18.34
C ASP A 507 -2.27 23.57 -17.70
N ARG A 508 -1.70 24.76 -17.51
CA ARG A 508 -0.34 24.94 -16.99
C ARG A 508 -0.24 24.51 -15.53
N GLU A 509 0.69 23.62 -15.26
CA GLU A 509 1.16 23.18 -13.95
C GLU A 509 2.57 23.74 -13.73
N ALA A 510 2.88 24.26 -12.55
CA ALA A 510 4.22 24.76 -12.25
C ALA A 510 4.66 24.28 -10.87
N TYR A 511 5.85 23.68 -10.84
CA TYR A 511 6.45 23.11 -9.66
C TYR A 511 7.81 23.76 -9.41
N THR A 512 8.07 24.22 -8.20
CA THR A 512 9.31 24.90 -7.83
C THR A 512 10.36 23.87 -7.42
N VAL A 513 11.55 23.95 -7.99
CA VAL A 513 12.70 23.12 -7.59
C VAL A 513 13.81 24.04 -7.07
N LYS A 514 14.28 23.76 -5.86
CA LYS A 514 15.29 24.55 -5.16
C LYS A 514 16.45 23.71 -4.68
N ARG A 515 17.66 24.29 -4.74
CA ARG A 515 18.88 23.76 -4.11
C ARG A 515 19.72 24.89 -3.53
N LEU A 516 20.69 24.55 -2.70
CA LEU A 516 21.76 25.49 -2.35
C LEU A 516 22.86 25.42 -3.41
N ASN A 517 23.34 26.58 -3.89
CA ASN A 517 24.43 26.66 -4.86
C ASN A 517 25.78 26.66 -4.14
N TRP A 518 26.43 25.51 -4.07
CA TRP A 518 27.77 25.37 -3.51
C TRP A 518 28.77 24.94 -4.57
N GLY A 519 30.01 25.38 -4.41
CA GLY A 519 31.09 25.04 -5.32
C GLY A 519 32.46 25.26 -4.68
N LEU A 520 33.39 24.39 -5.03
CA LEU A 520 34.80 24.50 -4.69
C LEU A 520 35.60 25.02 -5.90
N PRO A 521 36.66 25.81 -5.68
CA PRO A 521 37.62 26.14 -6.71
C PRO A 521 38.23 24.89 -7.30
N VAL A 522 38.20 24.78 -8.63
CA VAL A 522 38.72 23.64 -9.39
C VAL A 522 39.62 24.06 -10.54
N VAL A 523 40.50 23.14 -10.95
CA VAL A 523 41.28 23.22 -12.18
C VAL A 523 41.11 21.91 -12.94
N LYS A 524 40.99 22.00 -14.27
CA LYS A 524 40.91 20.81 -15.11
C LYS A 524 42.34 20.36 -15.47
N ILE A 525 42.69 19.13 -15.12
CA ILE A 525 43.93 18.48 -15.58
C ILE A 525 43.51 17.20 -16.30
N GLY A 526 43.93 17.05 -17.57
CA GLY A 526 43.41 16.01 -18.45
C GLY A 526 41.88 16.12 -18.59
N GLN A 527 41.15 15.08 -18.17
CA GLN A 527 39.68 15.06 -18.19
C GLN A 527 39.03 15.31 -16.82
N THR A 528 39.82 15.43 -15.76
CA THR A 528 39.33 15.49 -14.38
C THR A 528 39.38 16.92 -13.84
N TRP A 529 38.31 17.33 -13.15
CA TRP A 529 38.25 18.59 -12.41
C TRP A 529 38.71 18.38 -10.98
N TRP A 530 39.89 18.91 -10.66
CA TRP A 530 40.55 18.77 -9.37
C TRP A 530 40.26 19.97 -8.49
N CYS A 531 39.93 19.74 -7.22
CA CYS A 531 39.90 20.83 -6.24
C CYS A 531 41.28 21.48 -6.12
N ARG A 532 41.32 22.82 -6.04
CA ARG A 532 42.57 23.59 -5.90
C ARG A 532 43.18 23.52 -4.50
N TYR A 533 42.39 23.10 -3.49
CA TYR A 533 42.75 23.14 -2.08
C TYR A 533 42.48 21.80 -1.39
N ASN A 534 43.27 21.48 -0.38
CA ASN A 534 42.98 20.38 0.53
C ASN A 534 41.71 20.70 1.34
N LEU A 535 40.95 19.68 1.71
CA LEU A 535 39.79 19.90 2.58
C LEU A 535 40.21 20.40 3.97
N ARG A 536 39.34 21.19 4.59
CA ARG A 536 39.50 21.75 5.94
C ARG A 536 38.21 21.62 6.74
N GLY A 537 38.30 21.59 8.07
CA GLY A 537 37.14 21.44 8.96
C GLY A 537 36.39 20.11 8.74
N ASN A 538 35.06 20.16 8.69
CA ASN A 538 34.25 18.99 8.38
C ASN A 538 34.20 18.78 6.85
N VAL A 539 34.55 17.57 6.40
CA VAL A 539 34.64 17.23 4.96
C VAL A 539 33.31 17.33 4.21
N LYS A 540 32.16 17.34 4.89
CA LYS A 540 30.84 17.51 4.26
C LYS A 540 30.37 18.97 4.24
N SER A 541 31.03 19.85 4.99
CA SER A 541 30.63 21.25 5.12
C SER A 541 31.34 22.13 4.10
N PHE A 542 30.59 22.70 3.15
CA PHE A 542 31.13 23.70 2.23
C PHE A 542 31.56 24.99 2.92
N ALA A 543 30.84 25.39 3.98
CA ALA A 543 31.17 26.57 4.77
C ALA A 543 32.55 26.44 5.44
N ASP A 544 32.94 25.21 5.76
CA ASP A 544 34.27 24.94 6.28
C ASP A 544 35.31 25.03 5.17
N GLN A 545 35.00 24.81 3.89
CA GLN A 545 35.97 24.81 2.78
C GLN A 545 36.33 26.20 2.25
N ILE A 546 37.33 26.27 1.39
CA ILE A 546 37.61 27.47 0.58
C ILE A 546 36.65 27.44 -0.61
N THR A 547 35.74 28.42 -0.64
CA THR A 547 34.73 28.59 -1.69
C THR A 547 35.27 29.41 -2.86
N CYS A 548 34.58 29.35 -4.01
CA CYS A 548 34.99 30.04 -5.24
C CYS A 548 35.18 31.56 -5.07
N ASP A 549 34.29 32.22 -4.32
CA ASP A 549 34.34 33.65 -4.03
C ASP A 549 35.51 34.03 -3.09
N LYS A 550 36.00 33.07 -2.31
CA LYS A 550 37.09 33.24 -1.34
C LYS A 550 38.41 32.63 -1.79
N ASP A 551 38.52 32.24 -3.06
CA ASP A 551 39.74 31.67 -3.61
C ASP A 551 40.90 32.68 -3.51
N PRO A 552 41.92 32.44 -2.66
CA PRO A 552 43.04 33.37 -2.47
C PRO A 552 43.93 33.48 -3.73
N ALA A 553 43.79 32.58 -4.69
CA ALA A 553 44.50 32.59 -5.96
C ALA A 553 43.53 32.66 -7.16
N SER A 554 42.37 33.33 -7.01
CA SER A 554 41.37 33.47 -8.09
C SER A 554 41.89 34.16 -9.36
N GLN A 555 42.90 35.04 -9.22
CA GLN A 555 43.48 35.83 -10.32
C GLN A 555 44.97 35.51 -10.58
N GLY A 556 45.50 34.42 -10.00
CA GLY A 556 46.92 34.08 -10.08
C GLY A 556 47.23 32.61 -9.81
N GLU A 557 48.51 32.26 -9.87
CA GLU A 557 48.95 30.89 -9.65
C GLU A 557 49.14 30.61 -8.15
N LEU A 558 48.48 29.55 -7.65
CA LEU A 558 48.54 29.17 -6.24
C LEU A 558 49.98 28.88 -5.76
N TYR A 559 50.78 28.22 -6.59
CA TYR A 559 52.18 27.90 -6.30
C TYR A 559 53.03 29.12 -5.92
N GLY A 560 52.89 30.23 -6.64
CA GLY A 560 53.62 31.47 -6.32
C GLY A 560 53.19 32.02 -4.97
N ARG A 561 51.88 32.05 -4.72
CA ARG A 561 51.32 32.58 -3.46
C ARG A 561 51.77 31.79 -2.24
N LEU A 562 51.87 30.46 -2.33
CA LEU A 562 52.29 29.58 -1.23
C LEU A 562 53.72 29.86 -0.74
N GLN A 563 54.61 30.33 -1.62
CA GLN A 563 56.00 30.60 -1.27
C GLN A 563 56.16 31.86 -0.41
N ASP A 564 55.33 32.87 -0.65
CA ASP A 564 55.54 34.21 -0.08
C ASP A 564 54.52 34.60 1.00
N MET A 565 53.41 33.87 1.14
CA MET A 565 52.35 34.23 2.10
C MET A 565 52.80 34.10 3.56
N PRO A 566 52.21 34.85 4.51
CA PRO A 566 52.46 34.69 5.94
C PRO A 566 52.29 33.24 6.43
N GLU A 567 53.04 32.81 7.45
CA GLU A 567 53.05 31.40 7.90
C GLU A 567 51.72 30.95 8.53
N ASP A 568 51.00 31.86 9.18
CA ASP A 568 49.65 31.63 9.73
C ASP A 568 48.62 31.45 8.62
N GLU A 569 48.67 32.31 7.59
CA GLU A 569 47.87 32.13 6.37
C GLU A 569 48.23 30.84 5.63
N LEU A 570 49.52 30.50 5.55
CA LEU A 570 49.99 29.26 4.95
C LEU A 570 49.43 28.07 5.70
N LEU A 571 49.58 28.00 7.03
CA LEU A 571 49.07 26.89 7.83
C LEU A 571 47.56 26.68 7.63
N ALA A 572 46.78 27.77 7.61
CA ALA A 572 45.35 27.69 7.35
C ALA A 572 45.02 27.18 5.93
N LEU A 573 45.88 27.49 4.95
CA LEU A 573 45.71 27.07 3.56
C LEU A 573 46.21 25.63 3.29
N MET A 574 47.18 25.14 4.07
CA MET A 574 47.72 23.78 3.94
C MET A 574 46.64 22.70 4.10
N GLY A 575 45.50 23.06 4.70
CA GLY A 575 44.37 22.18 4.94
C GLY A 575 44.64 21.18 6.05
N ASP A 576 43.66 20.32 6.26
CA ASP A 576 43.61 19.47 7.44
C ASP A 576 43.98 18.01 7.16
N GLN A 577 44.06 17.23 8.23
CA GLN A 577 44.30 15.80 8.18
C GLN A 577 43.10 15.01 8.69
N TYR A 578 42.90 13.83 8.12
CA TYR A 578 41.73 13.01 8.39
C TYR A 578 42.10 11.54 8.57
N GLN A 579 41.25 10.83 9.30
CA GLN A 579 41.17 9.37 9.33
C GLN A 579 39.87 8.94 8.64
N ALA A 580 39.90 7.87 7.85
CA ALA A 580 38.73 7.47 7.08
C ALA A 580 37.54 7.14 7.99
N GLY A 581 36.35 7.61 7.60
CA GLY A 581 35.11 7.44 8.34
C GLY A 581 34.90 8.48 9.46
N ASN A 582 35.89 9.34 9.74
CA ASN A 582 35.72 10.50 10.60
C ASN A 582 35.63 11.77 9.73
N PRO A 583 34.44 12.38 9.56
CA PRO A 583 34.29 13.57 8.73
C PRO A 583 34.93 14.81 9.32
N ASP A 584 35.28 14.82 10.62
CA ASP A 584 35.90 15.97 11.28
C ASP A 584 37.42 15.97 11.13
N VAL A 585 37.97 17.17 11.00
CA VAL A 585 39.40 17.48 11.01
C VAL A 585 40.12 16.92 12.24
N LEU A 586 41.35 16.47 12.02
CA LEU A 586 42.37 16.27 13.05
C LEU A 586 43.35 17.46 13.02
N PRO A 587 43.20 18.48 13.88
CA PRO A 587 43.96 19.72 13.75
C PRO A 587 45.41 19.52 14.19
N LEU A 588 46.34 20.19 13.50
CA LEU A 588 47.74 20.23 13.92
C LEU A 588 47.86 21.00 15.25
N ARG A 589 48.50 20.38 16.24
CA ARG A 589 48.80 20.95 17.55
C ARG A 589 50.27 20.80 17.89
N HIS A 590 50.70 21.52 18.91
CA HIS A 590 52.03 21.40 19.51
C HIS A 590 51.89 21.39 21.03
N ASP A 591 52.48 20.40 21.71
CA ASP A 591 52.36 20.23 23.17
C ASP A 591 53.50 20.89 23.98
N GLY A 592 54.37 21.63 23.30
CA GLY A 592 55.59 22.22 23.87
C GLY A 592 56.86 21.41 23.56
N SER A 593 56.73 20.14 23.16
CA SER A 593 57.84 19.30 22.73
C SER A 593 57.73 18.85 21.28
N ALA A 594 56.53 18.56 20.81
CA ALA A 594 56.33 17.94 19.50
C ALA A 594 55.01 18.34 18.85
N PHE A 595 54.98 18.27 17.51
CA PHE A 595 53.77 18.40 16.71
C PHE A 595 52.99 17.08 16.67
N TYR A 596 51.66 17.17 16.68
CA TYR A 596 50.75 16.03 16.56
C TYR A 596 49.40 16.47 15.98
N TYR A 597 48.61 15.53 15.46
CA TYR A 597 47.21 15.75 15.10
C TYR A 597 46.29 15.35 16.25
N GLU A 598 45.60 16.33 16.82
CA GLU A 598 44.68 16.12 17.94
C GLU A 598 43.47 15.30 17.52
N GLY A 599 43.07 14.34 18.35
CA GLY A 599 41.96 13.43 18.07
C GLY A 599 42.30 12.21 17.21
N MET A 600 43.55 12.06 16.75
CA MET A 600 43.96 10.85 16.05
C MET A 600 43.79 9.62 16.95
N THR A 601 43.22 8.56 16.39
CA THR A 601 43.01 7.27 17.06
C THR A 601 43.89 6.17 16.47
N ASP A 602 44.03 5.04 17.16
CA ASP A 602 44.79 3.87 16.69
C ASP A 602 43.98 2.94 15.76
N SER A 603 42.74 3.32 15.44
CA SER A 603 41.83 2.56 14.58
C SER A 603 40.97 3.50 13.73
N ALA A 604 40.96 3.28 12.42
CA ALA A 604 40.13 4.04 11.48
C ALA A 604 39.58 3.13 10.38
N GLN A 605 38.52 3.59 9.71
CA GLN A 605 38.04 2.93 8.49
C GLN A 605 39.05 3.12 7.35
N ASN A 606 38.73 2.59 6.17
CA ASN A 606 39.64 2.57 5.04
C ASN A 606 39.11 3.41 3.87
N PHE A 607 39.85 4.45 3.47
CA PHE A 607 39.50 5.28 2.31
C PHE A 607 39.32 4.47 1.02
N GLY A 608 40.06 3.38 0.86
CA GLY A 608 39.96 2.51 -0.31
C GLY A 608 38.71 1.64 -0.37
N LEU A 609 37.94 1.56 0.72
CA LEU A 609 36.72 0.75 0.83
C LEU A 609 35.46 1.59 1.07
N LEU A 610 35.62 2.81 1.60
CA LEU A 610 34.51 3.74 1.78
C LEU A 610 33.96 4.18 0.42
N ASP A 611 32.65 4.40 0.35
CA ASP A 611 32.07 5.11 -0.79
C ASP A 611 32.77 6.47 -0.96
N PRO A 612 33.24 6.82 -2.16
CA PRO A 612 34.09 7.99 -2.37
C PRO A 612 33.39 9.32 -2.09
N SER A 613 32.06 9.34 -1.97
CA SER A 613 31.27 10.54 -1.61
C SER A 613 31.17 10.80 -0.09
N VAL A 614 31.51 9.81 0.75
CA VAL A 614 31.34 9.90 2.21
C VAL A 614 32.32 10.89 2.84
N MET A 615 33.52 11.00 2.28
CA MET A 615 34.61 11.82 2.80
C MET A 615 34.86 13.06 1.92
N ALA A 616 33.83 13.57 1.26
CA ALA A 616 33.89 14.74 0.39
C ALA A 616 32.56 15.53 0.41
N PRO A 617 32.56 16.85 0.12
CA PRO A 617 31.32 17.61 -0.01
C PRO A 617 30.43 17.06 -1.12
N ASP A 618 29.12 17.31 -1.06
CA ASP A 618 28.17 16.83 -2.07
C ASP A 618 28.59 17.27 -3.48
N GLY A 619 28.47 16.37 -4.45
CA GLY A 619 28.96 16.60 -5.82
C GLY A 619 30.47 16.43 -6.01
N TYR A 620 31.25 16.12 -4.97
CA TYR A 620 32.68 15.84 -5.03
C TYR A 620 33.00 14.44 -4.50
N LEU A 621 34.15 13.89 -4.91
CA LEU A 621 34.58 12.54 -4.60
C LEU A 621 36.03 12.53 -4.10
N VAL A 622 36.33 11.58 -3.20
CA VAL A 622 37.71 11.16 -2.95
C VAL A 622 38.26 10.53 -4.22
N PRO A 623 39.43 10.95 -4.73
CA PRO A 623 39.95 10.46 -6.00
C PRO A 623 40.36 9.00 -5.92
N ASP A 624 40.32 8.30 -7.05
CA ASP A 624 40.74 6.91 -7.15
C ASP A 624 42.21 6.77 -7.60
N TYR A 625 42.60 5.54 -7.92
CA TYR A 625 43.93 5.25 -8.46
C TYR A 625 44.19 5.96 -9.79
N GLY A 626 43.23 5.91 -10.72
CA GLY A 626 43.34 6.44 -12.08
C GLY A 626 43.44 7.96 -12.10
N ASP A 627 42.69 8.63 -11.21
CA ASP A 627 42.77 10.07 -11.02
C ASP A 627 44.21 10.50 -10.71
N TYR A 628 44.85 9.95 -9.69
CA TYR A 628 46.23 10.34 -9.33
C TYR A 628 47.29 9.80 -10.28
N ALA A 629 47.04 8.69 -10.98
CA ALA A 629 48.01 8.07 -11.88
C ALA A 629 48.46 9.00 -13.01
N ILE A 630 47.64 9.98 -13.38
CA ILE A 630 47.97 10.99 -14.40
C ILE A 630 49.24 11.79 -14.05
N PHE A 631 49.53 11.98 -12.76
CA PHE A 631 50.68 12.76 -12.27
C PHE A 631 51.97 11.94 -12.18
N ALA A 632 52.01 10.72 -12.72
CA ALA A 632 53.15 9.82 -12.60
C ALA A 632 53.40 9.00 -13.88
N ARG A 633 54.68 8.67 -14.15
CA ARG A 633 55.03 7.71 -15.22
C ARG A 633 54.79 6.25 -14.86
N SER A 634 54.80 5.93 -13.57
CA SER A 634 54.66 4.58 -13.01
C SER A 634 54.15 4.68 -11.58
N ASP A 635 53.88 3.55 -10.93
CA ASP A 635 53.47 3.50 -9.51
C ASP A 635 54.57 3.95 -8.53
N ASN A 636 55.77 4.22 -9.03
CA ASN A 636 56.91 4.63 -8.21
C ASN A 636 57.81 5.51 -9.08
N TYR A 637 57.48 6.80 -9.17
CA TYR A 637 58.13 7.73 -10.07
C TYR A 637 58.79 8.88 -9.31
N ASN A 638 60.09 9.09 -9.57
CA ASN A 638 60.81 10.24 -9.03
C ASN A 638 60.52 11.47 -9.89
N LEU A 639 59.90 12.46 -9.28
CA LEU A 639 59.62 13.77 -9.86
C LEU A 639 60.84 14.68 -9.87
N GLY A 640 61.95 14.37 -9.18
CA GLY A 640 63.20 15.13 -9.16
C GLY A 640 63.32 16.15 -8.03
N GLY A 641 64.22 17.14 -8.16
CA GLY A 641 64.52 18.14 -7.12
C GLY A 641 63.68 19.42 -7.21
N THR A 642 64.12 20.50 -6.57
CA THR A 642 63.54 21.85 -6.77
C THR A 642 63.69 22.33 -8.22
N GLY A 643 62.79 23.20 -8.68
CA GLY A 643 62.76 23.71 -10.05
C GLY A 643 61.76 22.98 -10.95
N GLU A 644 61.78 23.32 -12.23
CA GLU A 644 60.80 22.88 -13.23
C GLU A 644 61.36 21.81 -14.17
N ARG A 645 60.49 20.90 -14.61
CA ARG A 645 60.78 19.90 -15.66
C ARG A 645 59.51 19.31 -16.26
N THR A 646 59.64 18.69 -17.42
CA THR A 646 58.55 17.99 -18.08
C THR A 646 58.68 16.48 -18.00
N PHE A 647 57.55 15.79 -18.04
CA PHE A 647 57.51 14.34 -18.17
C PHE A 647 56.24 13.86 -18.87
N THR A 648 56.37 12.79 -19.66
CA THR A 648 55.22 12.08 -20.23
C THR A 648 54.74 11.03 -19.25
N ASN A 649 53.47 11.08 -18.84
CA ASN A 649 52.87 10.09 -17.96
C ASN A 649 52.61 8.75 -18.67
N ARG A 650 52.03 7.79 -17.94
CA ARG A 650 51.73 6.44 -18.46
C ARG A 650 50.75 6.40 -19.65
N ASP A 651 49.88 7.40 -19.76
CA ASP A 651 48.83 7.50 -20.78
C ASP A 651 49.29 8.34 -21.99
N GLY A 652 50.56 8.78 -21.99
CA GLY A 652 51.13 9.57 -23.07
C GLY A 652 50.89 11.08 -22.96
N LEU A 653 50.28 11.57 -21.87
CA LEU A 653 50.11 13.01 -21.63
C LEU A 653 51.42 13.61 -21.12
N GLU A 654 51.88 14.68 -21.77
CA GLU A 654 53.02 15.47 -21.31
C GLU A 654 52.56 16.47 -20.25
N LEU A 655 53.19 16.43 -19.07
CA LEU A 655 52.96 17.35 -17.96
C LEU A 655 54.26 18.06 -17.60
N ALA A 656 54.15 19.29 -17.11
CA ALA A 656 55.24 19.93 -16.37
C ALA A 656 55.04 19.75 -14.87
N VAL A 657 56.14 19.65 -14.12
CA VAL A 657 56.13 19.74 -12.66
C VAL A 657 57.15 20.76 -12.19
N ARG A 658 56.73 21.65 -11.29
CA ARG A 658 57.58 22.64 -10.63
C ARG A 658 57.56 22.42 -9.12
N ILE A 659 58.74 22.32 -8.53
CA ILE A 659 58.89 22.00 -7.10
C ILE A 659 59.60 23.14 -6.39
N ALA A 660 58.98 23.66 -5.32
CA ALA A 660 59.58 24.59 -4.37
C ALA A 660 59.58 24.00 -2.96
N GLU A 661 60.54 24.46 -2.16
CA GLU A 661 60.65 24.15 -0.74
C GLU A 661 60.61 25.43 0.06
N ARG A 662 59.99 25.38 1.25
CA ARG A 662 59.93 26.49 2.18
C ARG A 662 60.18 25.98 3.60
N LYS A 663 61.11 26.62 4.31
CA LYS A 663 61.29 26.39 5.75
C LYS A 663 60.27 27.23 6.51
N VAL A 664 59.55 26.60 7.44
CA VAL A 664 58.41 27.21 8.13
C VAL A 664 58.43 26.99 9.64
N SER A 665 57.86 27.95 10.37
CA SER A 665 57.47 27.80 11.77
C SER A 665 55.95 27.85 11.89
N PHE A 666 55.37 26.90 12.63
CA PHE A 666 53.93 26.84 12.85
C PHE A 666 53.65 26.84 14.35
N LEU A 667 52.58 27.50 14.76
CA LEU A 667 52.16 27.59 16.17
C LEU A 667 53.27 28.12 17.11
N GLY A 668 54.18 28.96 16.59
CA GLY A 668 55.31 29.50 17.36
C GLY A 668 56.53 28.57 17.48
N HIS A 669 56.55 27.44 16.79
CA HIS A 669 57.63 26.44 16.85
C HIS A 669 58.15 26.08 15.46
N GLU A 670 59.43 25.71 15.35
CA GLU A 670 60.03 25.28 14.08
C GLU A 670 59.39 23.98 13.60
N TYR A 671 58.65 24.06 12.48
CA TYR A 671 58.05 22.89 11.85
C TYR A 671 59.02 22.24 10.85
N GLY A 672 59.89 23.02 10.20
CA GLY A 672 60.89 22.51 9.26
C GLY A 672 60.52 22.78 7.80
N THR A 673 61.00 21.97 6.87
CA THR A 673 60.76 22.18 5.44
C THR A 673 59.42 21.58 5.01
N VAL A 674 58.66 22.34 4.21
CA VAL A 674 57.50 21.88 3.44
C VAL A 674 57.79 22.05 1.95
N ALA A 675 57.11 21.30 1.10
CA ALA A 675 57.24 21.39 -0.36
C ALA A 675 55.91 21.61 -1.07
N PHE A 676 55.99 22.26 -2.22
CA PHE A 676 54.88 22.55 -3.12
C PHE A 676 55.19 21.93 -4.48
N TYR A 677 54.26 21.13 -5.00
CA TYR A 677 54.40 20.41 -6.26
C TYR A 677 53.34 20.91 -7.22
N ASP A 678 53.72 21.78 -8.14
CA ASP A 678 52.81 22.32 -9.15
C ASP A 678 52.87 21.51 -10.43
N PHE A 679 51.77 20.87 -10.78
CA PHE A 679 51.61 20.12 -12.02
C PHE A 679 50.87 20.97 -13.04
N ALA A 680 51.42 21.09 -14.25
CA ALA A 680 50.81 21.85 -15.33
C ALA A 680 50.46 20.98 -16.54
N ASP A 681 49.24 21.17 -17.05
CA ASP A 681 48.71 20.64 -18.31
C ASP A 681 48.32 21.84 -19.19
N GLY A 682 49.21 22.24 -20.09
CA GLY A 682 49.10 23.52 -20.80
C GLY A 682 49.09 24.70 -19.83
N ASP A 683 48.06 25.55 -19.92
CA ASP A 683 47.87 26.71 -19.03
C ASP A 683 47.17 26.35 -17.70
N SER A 684 46.81 25.08 -17.48
CA SER A 684 46.11 24.62 -16.27
C SER A 684 47.11 24.15 -15.22
N HIS A 685 47.09 24.77 -14.04
CA HIS A 685 48.02 24.50 -12.94
C HIS A 685 47.31 23.93 -11.71
N TRP A 686 47.75 22.76 -11.24
CA TRP A 686 47.28 22.14 -10.02
C TRP A 686 48.43 21.90 -9.05
N THR A 687 48.40 22.62 -7.92
CA THR A 687 49.45 22.57 -6.90
C THR A 687 49.08 21.63 -5.75
N LEU A 688 49.89 20.59 -5.54
CA LEU A 688 49.83 19.68 -4.41
C LEU A 688 50.77 20.15 -3.28
N PHE A 689 50.26 20.09 -2.06
CA PHE A 689 50.96 20.46 -0.83
C PHE A 689 50.28 19.81 0.38
N GLY A 690 50.97 19.74 1.51
CA GLY A 690 50.42 19.17 2.74
C GLY A 690 51.43 19.15 3.88
N LEU A 691 50.91 19.01 5.10
CA LEU A 691 51.72 19.02 6.32
C LEU A 691 52.49 17.71 6.53
N GLY A 692 52.09 16.64 5.86
CA GLY A 692 52.61 15.27 6.07
C GLY A 692 51.58 14.41 6.80
N HIS A 693 51.94 13.16 7.08
CA HIS A 693 51.07 12.23 7.79
C HIS A 693 51.63 11.82 9.15
N GLN A 694 50.75 11.49 10.10
CA GLN A 694 51.15 10.91 11.39
C GLN A 694 51.05 9.38 11.36
N TRP A 695 52.08 8.71 11.87
CA TRP A 695 52.21 7.24 11.82
C TRP A 695 51.29 6.51 12.79
N ASN A 696 51.12 7.06 13.98
CA ASN A 696 50.39 6.48 15.10
C ASN A 696 50.04 7.58 16.11
N THR A 697 49.37 7.24 17.20
CA THR A 697 48.92 8.20 18.22
C THR A 697 50.05 8.83 19.05
N THR A 698 51.32 8.45 18.85
CA THR A 698 52.46 9.05 19.59
C THR A 698 52.80 10.43 19.02
N HIS A 699 52.86 11.44 19.89
CA HIS A 699 53.22 12.80 19.52
C HIS A 699 54.64 12.86 18.93
N GLY A 700 54.84 13.69 17.90
CA GLY A 700 56.12 13.82 17.20
C GLY A 700 56.34 12.84 16.05
N ASN A 701 55.50 11.82 15.89
CA ASN A 701 55.58 10.87 14.77
C ASN A 701 54.90 11.38 13.49
N ILE A 702 55.11 12.66 13.15
CA ILE A 702 54.68 13.24 11.86
C ILE A 702 55.82 13.12 10.86
N SER A 703 55.56 12.44 9.75
CA SER A 703 56.45 12.39 8.60
C SER A 703 56.24 13.63 7.72
N ARG A 704 56.96 14.70 8.06
CA ARG A 704 56.99 15.95 7.29
C ARG A 704 57.45 15.67 5.85
N MET A 705 56.92 16.41 4.88
CA MET A 705 57.12 16.19 3.43
C MET A 705 56.64 14.86 2.84
N ASN A 706 56.15 13.92 3.66
CA ASN A 706 55.54 12.68 3.19
C ASN A 706 54.01 12.78 3.29
N ILE A 707 53.36 13.15 2.20
CA ILE A 707 51.92 13.40 2.14
C ILE A 707 51.22 12.12 1.70
N LEU A 708 50.45 11.50 2.61
CA LEU A 708 49.52 10.44 2.23
C LEU A 708 48.22 11.07 1.71
N LEU A 709 47.81 10.65 0.53
CA LEU A 709 46.59 11.11 -0.11
C LEU A 709 45.46 10.13 0.20
N ALA A 710 44.26 10.64 0.48
CA ALA A 710 43.07 9.79 0.49
C ALA A 710 42.84 9.25 -0.94
N THR A 711 42.72 7.93 -1.08
CA THR A 711 42.58 7.26 -2.38
C THR A 711 41.52 6.16 -2.27
N TYR A 712 40.53 6.20 -3.15
CA TYR A 712 39.47 5.20 -3.26
C TYR A 712 39.90 3.98 -4.11
N GLY A 713 39.30 2.82 -3.85
CA GLY A 713 39.41 1.63 -4.71
C GLY A 713 40.50 0.62 -4.33
N ASN A 714 41.29 0.86 -3.27
CA ASN A 714 42.28 -0.12 -2.79
C ASN A 714 42.48 -0.10 -1.27
N SER A 715 42.26 -1.24 -0.61
CA SER A 715 42.34 -1.32 0.86
C SER A 715 43.77 -1.36 1.42
N GLY A 716 44.77 -1.74 0.64
CA GLY A 716 46.14 -1.93 1.12
C GLY A 716 47.13 -0.85 0.65
N ARG A 717 46.80 -0.11 -0.41
CA ARG A 717 47.70 0.84 -1.05
C ARG A 717 47.04 2.19 -1.25
N THR A 718 47.86 3.23 -1.27
CA THR A 718 47.41 4.60 -1.51
C THR A 718 48.46 5.40 -2.23
N TRP A 719 48.05 6.50 -2.87
CA TRP A 719 49.01 7.45 -3.42
C TRP A 719 49.68 8.24 -2.29
N VAL A 720 50.99 8.40 -2.43
CA VAL A 720 51.86 9.14 -1.51
C VAL A 720 52.78 10.04 -2.30
N MET A 721 52.90 11.28 -1.84
CA MET A 721 54.00 12.15 -2.21
C MET A 721 55.10 11.99 -1.16
N GLU A 722 56.12 11.20 -1.45
CA GLU A 722 57.27 10.96 -0.59
C GLU A 722 58.39 11.94 -0.93
N GLY A 723 58.46 13.04 -0.20
CA GLY A 723 59.45 14.10 -0.38
C GLY A 723 60.55 14.08 0.66
N TYR A 724 61.75 14.45 0.25
CA TYR A 724 62.87 14.76 1.14
C TYR A 724 63.37 16.17 0.86
N ALA A 725 63.76 16.90 1.91
CA ALA A 725 64.32 18.23 1.75
C ALA A 725 65.58 18.18 0.88
N SER A 726 65.72 19.12 -0.04
CA SER A 726 66.85 19.22 -0.97
C SER A 726 68.21 19.27 -0.27
N THR A 727 68.26 19.82 0.94
CA THR A 727 69.47 19.88 1.79
C THR A 727 69.86 18.53 2.39
N GLU A 728 68.93 17.58 2.48
CA GLU A 728 69.15 16.26 3.07
C GLU A 728 69.34 15.19 1.99
N LYS A 729 68.43 15.14 1.01
CA LYS A 729 68.48 14.21 -0.13
C LYS A 729 68.10 14.94 -1.43
N PRO A 730 69.07 15.55 -2.12
CA PRO A 730 68.82 16.27 -3.37
C PRO A 730 68.17 15.37 -4.43
N GLY A 731 67.09 15.85 -5.05
CA GLY A 731 66.46 15.16 -6.18
C GLY A 731 65.50 14.03 -5.80
N GLU A 732 65.22 13.82 -4.52
CA GLU A 732 64.40 12.71 -4.03
C GLU A 732 62.98 13.20 -3.68
N ASN A 733 62.13 13.36 -4.70
CA ASN A 733 60.69 13.61 -4.51
C ASN A 733 59.91 12.61 -5.34
N TRP A 734 59.19 11.70 -4.70
CA TRP A 734 58.56 10.58 -5.37
C TRP A 734 57.05 10.63 -5.25
N ILE A 735 56.36 10.40 -6.35
CA ILE A 735 54.94 10.05 -6.33
C ILE A 735 54.82 8.52 -6.44
N LYS A 736 54.23 7.89 -5.42
CA LYS A 736 54.16 6.43 -5.33
C LYS A 736 52.75 5.97 -5.01
N PHE A 737 52.36 4.83 -5.55
CA PHE A 737 51.23 4.06 -5.08
C PHE A 737 51.77 2.94 -4.19
N ALA A 738 51.67 3.04 -2.87
CA ALA A 738 52.45 2.21 -1.94
C ALA A 738 51.62 1.67 -0.78
N ASP A 739 52.10 0.56 -0.20
CA ASP A 739 51.45 -0.12 0.93
C ASP A 739 51.34 0.81 2.14
N ASN A 740 50.12 0.99 2.62
CA ASN A 740 49.80 1.83 3.78
C ASN A 740 48.58 1.26 4.52
N ASN A 741 48.53 1.48 5.82
CA ASN A 741 47.38 1.08 6.63
C ASN A 741 46.35 2.21 6.76
N SER A 742 45.21 1.90 7.38
CA SER A 742 44.13 2.85 7.64
C SER A 742 44.39 3.79 8.82
N VAL A 743 45.29 3.43 9.73
CA VAL A 743 45.54 4.20 10.98
C VAL A 743 46.14 5.56 10.68
N LYS A 744 47.04 5.66 9.70
CA LYS A 744 47.73 6.91 9.39
C LYS A 744 46.77 8.00 8.91
N THR A 745 47.07 9.24 9.30
CA THR A 745 46.31 10.39 8.80
C THR A 745 46.56 10.61 7.31
N ARG A 746 45.58 11.21 6.63
CA ARG A 746 45.69 11.54 5.21
C ARG A 746 45.17 12.93 4.91
N THR A 747 45.76 13.54 3.89
CA THR A 747 45.24 14.73 3.23
C THR A 747 44.13 14.31 2.26
N ILE A 748 43.01 15.01 2.28
CA ILE A 748 41.94 14.82 1.29
C ILE A 748 41.99 15.96 0.28
N ARG A 749 42.06 15.59 -1.00
CA ARG A 749 41.95 16.49 -2.14
C ARG A 749 40.94 15.91 -3.10
N CYS A 750 39.77 16.53 -3.23
CA CYS A 750 38.69 15.94 -4.01
C CYS A 750 38.79 16.20 -5.51
N VAL A 751 38.03 15.42 -6.26
CA VAL A 751 37.68 15.67 -7.67
C VAL A 751 36.18 15.92 -7.77
N LYS A 752 35.74 16.68 -8.78
CA LYS A 752 34.30 16.85 -9.05
C LYS A 752 33.73 15.54 -9.56
N ALA A 753 32.62 15.07 -8.98
CA ALA A 753 31.87 13.94 -9.51
C ALA A 753 31.45 14.22 -10.97
N PRO A 754 31.44 13.22 -11.87
CA PRO A 754 31.05 13.44 -13.26
C PRO A 754 29.68 14.13 -13.38
N VAL A 755 29.62 15.22 -14.15
CA VAL A 755 28.39 16.00 -14.37
C VAL A 755 28.10 16.07 -15.86
N GLU A 756 26.89 15.66 -16.24
CA GLU A 756 26.44 15.70 -17.64
C GLU A 756 26.13 17.13 -18.10
N TYR A 757 25.57 17.97 -17.22
CA TYR A 757 25.21 19.35 -17.52
C TYR A 757 26.15 20.36 -16.87
N ILE A 758 27.00 20.99 -17.68
CA ILE A 758 27.78 22.17 -17.28
C ILE A 758 27.10 23.42 -17.85
N TYR A 759 26.57 24.29 -16.99
CA TYR A 759 25.88 25.51 -17.40
C TYR A 759 26.85 26.70 -17.52
N GLN A 760 26.47 27.69 -18.33
CA GLN A 760 27.31 28.84 -18.67
C GLN A 760 27.07 30.04 -17.76
#